data_AF-A0A2N1VQQ9-F1
#
_entry.id   AF-A0A2N1VQQ9-F1
#
_cell.length_a   1.000
_cell.length_b   1.000
_cell.length_c   1.000
_cell.angle_alpha   90.00
_cell.angle_beta   90.00
_cell.angle_gamma   90.00
#
_symmetry.space_group_name_H-M   'P 1'
#
loop_
_entity.id
_entity.type
_entity.pdbx_description
1 polymer ?
#
loop_
_entity_poly.entity_id
_entity_poly.type
_entity_poly.pdbx_seq_one_letter_code
_entity_poly.pdbx_strand_id
1 'polypeptide(L)'
;MCYSSMSKMKNVIRLSLLFVIVSCIPVTAHPWYHLVPKDSVDSFYAVQNAYNQYWSDQEQSKGSGWKQFKRWEHFWGERVYPSGIFPDAYDVMTSYSQFLEGQKDRDNLQKTYFWREEGPKEVPENLLSYQSSGIGRLNVVRMHPTNSNIIFAGSASGGIWKSTDKGGTWELLQFSDVLSLGISDIAISNQNPDLIYAATGDDNGHFQSRTYSIGVLKSTDGGKSWLSVGLDYEIPQRVLASRILIHPEDDNIVIVGGSNGIFKTTDGGNEWVRVYSARFVKRMEFKPDDPSIVYAATSGFYSSFSEAEFYKSTDGGDTWEYIRRFNGAVRLEIGVTPHDANYVYLLGANSTYGGLHGIFRSTDAGSTFELMANTPNILNINVNGEGSTGQGFYDLALAVSPVDKDQLYVGGIHIWKSMNGGKNWQLLNHWTGSNGLPFVHADQHNLVINPETLDLFSANDGGLYVSTNNGSSWKDISSGLGITQLWSIDVSQTEPGYIALGTQDNGSHILKNGKWYHVNGGDGMVPLIDSESPQYLYTSMQNGNIYRSVNGGNSFSRILHTGRFTNESSAWVAPFVMNPYSGRSLYVGYRNIYKSENRGSNWRKISSIDRYPLNVIAIAPSDTNVIYTATASDLYVTKDEGKSWKVLFSANAQIKGIAVDNKNPERLWVTLSGYSDGNKVFEINGDKAQNISYNLPNVPVNSIIYHKNSARTLYIATDVGVMVFDPFSLEWQVLNVGLPPVVVNDLKISYLEGRIFAGTHGRGVWSTQVFDCNTEKPDFTFSGPLAFCQGQDSVKLTLQGEHYDFTWSNGETTRTIWAKESGAYYVNVRNAEGCSERSDYITVNVTSVPVFEIKHNGAGTGVICGQSEISLYANFGLKDYKWSTGATSAKIEVTEAGEYWVTAVTQEDCPVKAGPFIVAKAEFPEKPYIFFDQNYLKSTEAVSYKWYFNDVFIENSDTIAIELTKIGKYVVETFNEYGCSSKSEALLIETSVYDDVNGQYIQIIPNPARDFVNIILSPELNAKELIIYDAIGREILRIESGNELNHSINTGKYPNGVYKIVVSSSDKQIVQQLIIAN
;
A
#
# COMPACT_ATOMS: atom_id res chain seq x y z
N MET A 1 6.56 39.15 -76.51
CA MET A 1 5.28 39.31 -75.79
C MET A 1 5.58 40.06 -74.50
N CYS A 2 4.74 41.07 -74.21
CA CYS A 2 4.86 42.26 -73.34
C CYS A 2 5.70 42.14 -72.04
N TYR A 3 6.71 43.01 -71.82
CA TYR A 3 6.67 44.36 -71.17
C TYR A 3 6.21 44.33 -69.70
N SER A 4 6.74 45.08 -68.74
CA SER A 4 8.01 45.76 -68.46
C SER A 4 7.89 46.25 -67.02
N SER A 5 8.94 46.13 -66.21
CA SER A 5 9.07 46.84 -64.95
C SER A 5 9.29 48.33 -65.19
N MET A 6 8.56 49.22 -64.51
CA MET A 6 8.99 50.62 -64.38
C MET A 6 8.54 51.24 -63.05
N SER A 7 9.57 51.60 -62.28
CA SER A 7 9.71 52.62 -61.23
C SER A 7 8.58 53.61 -60.97
N LYS A 8 8.45 54.03 -59.70
CA LYS A 8 8.73 55.43 -59.28
C LYS A 8 8.74 55.61 -57.75
N MET A 9 9.89 56.05 -57.23
CA MET A 9 9.98 56.85 -56.00
C MET A 9 9.46 58.27 -56.27
N LYS A 10 8.75 58.88 -55.30
CA LYS A 10 8.87 60.31 -54.92
C LYS A 10 8.08 60.65 -53.64
N ASN A 11 8.81 60.68 -52.52
CA ASN A 11 8.94 61.72 -51.49
C ASN A 11 7.76 62.63 -51.02
N VAL A 12 7.54 62.54 -49.68
CA VAL A 12 7.48 63.62 -48.65
C VAL A 12 6.20 64.49 -48.62
N ILE A 13 5.40 64.48 -47.54
CA ILE A 13 5.47 65.39 -46.36
C ILE A 13 4.88 64.71 -45.09
N ARG A 14 5.53 64.99 -43.94
CA ARG A 14 5.27 64.53 -42.56
C ARG A 14 3.89 64.94 -42.00
N LEU A 15 3.27 64.08 -41.18
CA LEU A 15 2.95 64.38 -39.76
C LEU A 15 2.53 63.10 -39.00
N SER A 16 3.42 62.65 -38.13
CA SER A 16 3.22 62.10 -36.77
C SER A 16 1.98 61.24 -36.45
N LEU A 17 2.16 59.91 -36.37
CA LEU A 17 1.66 59.08 -35.25
C LEU A 17 2.34 57.71 -35.28
N LEU A 18 3.22 57.50 -34.29
CA LEU A 18 3.94 56.26 -34.02
C LEU A 18 2.93 55.21 -33.51
N PHE A 19 2.73 54.12 -34.25
CA PHE A 19 2.21 52.87 -33.69
C PHE A 19 3.32 51.83 -33.82
N VAL A 20 4.08 51.66 -32.74
CA VAL A 20 4.97 50.52 -32.55
C VAL A 20 4.08 49.35 -32.20
N ILE A 21 3.81 48.46 -33.15
CA ILE A 21 3.32 47.12 -32.83
C ILE A 21 4.53 46.35 -32.30
N VAL A 22 4.68 46.36 -30.98
CA VAL A 22 5.55 45.42 -30.27
C VAL A 22 4.94 44.04 -30.44
N SER A 23 5.52 43.21 -31.32
CA SER A 23 5.30 41.78 -31.29
C SER A 23 5.99 41.22 -30.04
N CYS A 24 5.29 41.26 -28.91
CA CYS A 24 5.65 40.48 -27.72
C CYS A 24 5.37 39.00 -28.04
N ILE A 25 6.37 38.29 -28.55
CA ILE A 25 6.42 36.83 -28.40
C ILE A 25 7.07 36.59 -27.04
N PRO A 26 6.36 36.03 -26.04
CA PRO A 26 7.02 35.62 -24.81
C PRO A 26 7.95 34.45 -25.15
N VAL A 27 9.25 34.65 -24.89
CA VAL A 27 10.25 33.59 -24.90
C VAL A 27 10.05 32.79 -23.61
N THR A 28 9.52 31.58 -23.70
CA THR A 28 9.23 30.72 -22.54
C THR A 28 10.15 29.49 -22.51
N ALA A 29 10.26 28.88 -21.33
CA ALA A 29 11.01 27.64 -21.08
C ALA A 29 10.46 26.44 -21.87
N HIS A 30 11.13 25.28 -21.74
CA HIS A 30 10.82 24.03 -22.45
C HIS A 30 9.29 23.86 -22.63
N PRO A 31 8.75 24.03 -23.86
CA PRO A 31 7.35 24.40 -24.06
C PRO A 31 6.31 23.40 -23.54
N TRP A 32 6.70 22.15 -23.29
CA TRP A 32 5.78 21.08 -22.87
C TRP A 32 5.18 21.29 -21.47
N TYR A 33 5.89 21.95 -20.55
CA TYR A 33 5.37 22.12 -19.19
C TYR A 33 4.07 22.96 -19.15
N HIS A 34 3.91 23.88 -20.09
CA HIS A 34 2.68 24.65 -20.25
C HIS A 34 1.47 23.80 -20.69
N LEU A 35 1.71 22.58 -21.19
CA LEU A 35 0.66 21.62 -21.55
C LEU A 35 0.19 20.81 -20.34
N VAL A 36 0.89 20.85 -19.20
CA VAL A 36 0.44 20.23 -17.95
C VAL A 36 -0.53 21.19 -17.26
N PRO A 37 -1.80 20.81 -17.04
CA PRO A 37 -2.71 21.65 -16.27
C PRO A 37 -2.18 21.85 -14.85
N LYS A 38 -2.29 23.07 -14.31
CA LYS A 38 -1.72 23.44 -13.00
C LYS A 38 -2.22 22.55 -11.86
N ASP A 39 -3.46 22.09 -11.93
CA ASP A 39 -4.08 21.24 -10.92
C ASP A 39 -3.79 19.74 -11.13
N SER A 40 -2.95 19.40 -12.11
CA SER A 40 -2.67 18.02 -12.55
C SER A 40 -1.19 17.63 -12.48
N VAL A 41 -0.33 18.53 -12.01
CA VAL A 41 1.13 18.28 -11.93
C VAL A 41 1.46 17.08 -11.04
N ASP A 42 0.58 16.71 -10.11
CA ASP A 42 0.73 15.56 -9.22
C ASP A 42 0.37 14.20 -9.86
N SER A 43 -0.08 14.20 -11.12
CA SER A 43 -0.35 12.97 -11.87
C SER A 43 0.74 12.65 -12.88
N PHE A 44 1.27 11.43 -12.81
CA PHE A 44 2.21 10.89 -13.79
C PHE A 44 1.64 10.93 -15.21
N TYR A 45 0.38 10.52 -15.39
CA TYR A 45 -0.26 10.48 -16.70
C TYR A 45 -0.46 11.87 -17.31
N ALA A 46 -0.72 12.90 -16.49
CA ALA A 46 -0.82 14.27 -16.98
C ALA A 46 0.52 14.78 -17.52
N VAL A 47 1.61 14.54 -16.78
CA VAL A 47 2.97 14.89 -17.19
C VAL A 47 3.39 14.10 -18.43
N GLN A 48 3.10 12.79 -18.46
CA GLN A 48 3.35 11.92 -19.60
C GLN A 48 2.66 12.40 -20.88
N ASN A 49 1.37 12.72 -20.80
CA ASN A 49 0.59 13.15 -21.95
C ASN A 49 1.08 14.50 -22.51
N ALA A 50 1.32 15.48 -21.63
CA ALA A 50 1.86 16.79 -22.00
C ALA A 50 3.21 16.67 -22.71
N TYR A 51 4.09 15.83 -22.17
CA TYR A 51 5.41 15.59 -22.76
C TYR A 51 5.32 14.89 -24.12
N ASN A 52 4.55 13.81 -24.22
CA ASN A 52 4.37 13.07 -25.47
C ASN A 52 3.72 13.93 -26.56
N GLN A 53 2.80 14.84 -26.19
CA GLN A 53 2.22 15.80 -27.11
C GLN A 53 3.29 16.76 -27.67
N TYR A 54 4.12 17.34 -26.82
CA TYR A 54 5.16 18.28 -27.25
C TYR A 54 6.24 17.62 -28.11
N TRP A 55 6.64 16.38 -27.83
CA TRP A 55 7.68 15.69 -28.60
C TRP A 55 7.17 14.97 -29.84
N SER A 56 5.88 15.08 -30.16
CA SER A 56 5.29 14.40 -31.32
C SER A 56 5.84 14.88 -32.67
N ASP A 57 6.35 16.11 -32.72
CA ASP A 57 6.88 16.76 -33.93
C ASP A 57 8.34 17.26 -33.81
N GLN A 58 9.01 16.97 -32.69
CA GLN A 58 10.36 17.47 -32.37
C GLN A 58 11.46 16.45 -32.70
N GLU A 59 12.65 16.94 -33.07
CA GLU A 59 13.82 16.09 -33.30
C GLU A 59 14.46 15.60 -31.99
N GLN A 60 14.62 14.29 -31.85
CA GLN A 60 15.18 13.65 -30.66
C GLN A 60 16.71 13.51 -30.80
N SER A 61 17.48 14.32 -30.05
CA SER A 61 18.95 14.31 -30.09
C SER A 61 19.58 14.40 -28.69
N LYS A 62 20.87 13.99 -28.54
CA LYS A 62 21.61 14.24 -27.29
C LYS A 62 21.69 15.75 -27.09
N GLY A 63 21.44 16.25 -25.88
CA GLY A 63 21.27 17.69 -25.66
C GLY A 63 19.84 18.14 -25.45
N SER A 64 18.85 17.40 -25.98
CA SER A 64 17.49 17.95 -26.12
C SER A 64 16.60 17.79 -24.87
N GLY A 65 16.96 16.88 -23.95
CA GLY A 65 16.16 16.49 -22.79
C GLY A 65 15.19 15.34 -23.03
N TRP A 66 15.14 14.78 -24.25
CA TRP A 66 14.32 13.61 -24.58
C TRP A 66 14.64 12.38 -23.73
N LYS A 67 15.90 11.96 -23.72
CA LYS A 67 16.33 10.73 -23.03
C LYS A 67 16.09 10.79 -21.53
N GLN A 68 16.46 11.93 -20.95
CA GLN A 68 16.22 12.34 -19.58
C GLN A 68 14.78 12.07 -19.13
N PHE A 69 13.80 12.56 -19.88
CA PHE A 69 12.39 12.26 -19.60
C PHE A 69 12.01 10.80 -19.79
N LYS A 70 12.44 10.13 -20.87
CA LYS A 70 12.07 8.73 -21.10
C LYS A 70 12.57 7.80 -19.99
N ARG A 71 13.71 8.13 -19.37
CA ARG A 71 14.20 7.42 -18.18
C ARG A 71 13.31 7.65 -16.96
N TRP A 72 12.86 8.89 -16.72
CA TRP A 72 11.85 9.18 -15.69
C TRP A 72 10.53 8.46 -15.92
N GLU A 73 10.03 8.53 -17.15
CA GLU A 73 8.76 7.94 -17.53
C GLU A 73 8.79 6.42 -17.30
N HIS A 74 9.89 5.77 -17.67
CA HIS A 74 10.10 4.36 -17.39
C HIS A 74 10.18 4.06 -15.89
N PHE A 75 10.99 4.82 -15.14
CA PHE A 75 11.13 4.60 -13.70
C PHE A 75 9.82 4.80 -12.93
N TRP A 76 9.11 5.90 -13.18
CA TRP A 76 7.90 6.26 -12.44
C TRP A 76 6.62 5.63 -12.98
N GLY A 77 6.54 5.28 -14.26
CA GLY A 77 5.38 4.57 -14.79
C GLY A 77 5.12 3.25 -14.05
N GLU A 78 6.17 2.70 -13.47
CA GLU A 78 6.18 1.44 -12.70
C GLU A 78 6.02 1.66 -11.20
N ARG A 79 5.98 2.92 -10.74
CA ARG A 79 6.07 3.34 -9.32
C ARG A 79 5.02 4.40 -8.98
N VAL A 80 3.82 4.22 -9.50
CA VAL A 80 2.64 5.05 -9.19
C VAL A 80 1.48 4.16 -8.78
N TYR A 81 0.49 4.76 -8.11
CA TYR A 81 -0.82 4.13 -7.95
C TYR A 81 -1.48 3.94 -9.32
N PRO A 82 -2.46 3.03 -9.47
CA PRO A 82 -3.25 2.90 -10.70
C PRO A 82 -3.87 4.21 -11.22
N SER A 83 -4.11 5.18 -10.34
CA SER A 83 -4.58 6.53 -10.68
C SER A 83 -3.53 7.43 -11.34
N GLY A 84 -2.25 7.02 -11.32
CA GLY A 84 -1.10 7.83 -11.74
C GLY A 84 -0.58 8.76 -10.64
N ILE A 85 -1.08 8.67 -9.42
CA ILE A 85 -0.58 9.42 -8.25
C ILE A 85 0.71 8.77 -7.74
N PHE A 86 1.63 9.58 -7.22
CA PHE A 86 2.91 9.14 -6.66
C PHE A 86 2.73 8.56 -5.24
N PRO A 87 3.50 7.53 -4.83
CA PRO A 87 3.40 6.87 -3.53
C PRO A 87 3.78 7.77 -2.37
N ASP A 88 3.18 7.53 -1.20
CA ASP A 88 3.62 8.14 0.05
C ASP A 88 4.85 7.42 0.64
N ALA A 89 5.92 8.14 0.99
CA ALA A 89 7.11 7.50 1.58
C ALA A 89 6.81 6.90 2.95
N TYR A 90 6.03 7.62 3.77
CA TYR A 90 5.65 7.16 5.08
C TYR A 90 4.84 5.87 4.98
N ASP A 91 3.89 5.79 4.05
CA ASP A 91 3.11 4.58 3.82
C ASP A 91 3.98 3.42 3.31
N VAL A 92 4.91 3.69 2.39
CA VAL A 92 5.84 2.69 1.85
C VAL A 92 6.77 2.15 2.94
N MET A 93 7.38 3.04 3.73
CA MET A 93 8.24 2.69 4.85
C MET A 93 7.48 1.93 5.93
N THR A 94 6.27 2.38 6.26
CA THR A 94 5.42 1.74 7.27
C THR A 94 5.01 0.33 6.83
N SER A 95 4.55 0.19 5.58
CA SER A 95 4.18 -1.11 5.00
C SER A 95 5.36 -2.08 4.99
N TYR A 96 6.55 -1.60 4.60
CA TYR A 96 7.76 -2.43 4.60
C TYR A 96 8.22 -2.80 6.02
N SER A 97 8.18 -1.85 6.96
CA SER A 97 8.57 -2.10 8.35
C SER A 97 7.66 -3.11 9.04
N GLN A 98 6.34 -3.00 8.83
CA GLN A 98 5.35 -3.97 9.31
C GLN A 98 5.60 -5.37 8.72
N PHE A 99 5.91 -5.43 7.42
CA PHE A 99 6.29 -6.69 6.78
C PHE A 99 7.54 -7.29 7.43
N LEU A 100 8.59 -6.49 7.69
CA LEU A 100 9.80 -6.97 8.38
C LEU A 100 9.54 -7.44 9.81
N GLU A 101 8.68 -6.74 10.56
CA GLU A 101 8.28 -7.17 11.91
C GLU A 101 7.64 -8.56 11.91
N GLY A 102 6.79 -8.87 10.91
CA GLY A 102 6.19 -10.19 10.73
C GLY A 102 7.20 -11.30 10.32
N GLN A 103 8.44 -10.96 10.00
CA GLN A 103 9.48 -11.91 9.60
C GLN A 103 10.52 -12.21 10.70
N LYS A 104 10.51 -11.48 11.82
CA LYS A 104 11.56 -11.56 12.88
C LYS A 104 11.72 -12.95 13.50
N ASP A 105 10.67 -13.78 13.48
CA ASP A 105 10.73 -15.15 14.01
C ASP A 105 11.22 -16.20 13.00
N ARG A 106 11.63 -15.79 11.78
CA ARG A 106 12.05 -16.68 10.66
C ARG A 106 13.56 -16.65 10.37
N ASP A 107 14.35 -16.40 11.40
CA ASP A 107 15.81 -16.17 11.42
C ASP A 107 16.70 -17.19 10.69
N ASN A 108 16.30 -18.46 10.57
CA ASN A 108 17.17 -19.54 10.07
C ASN A 108 17.47 -19.44 8.57
N LEU A 109 16.51 -18.98 7.77
CA LEU A 109 16.70 -18.79 6.32
C LEU A 109 17.62 -17.60 6.05
N GLN A 110 17.44 -16.52 6.79
CA GLN A 110 18.21 -15.29 6.66
C GLN A 110 19.71 -15.50 6.95
N LYS A 111 20.06 -16.34 7.93
CA LYS A 111 21.47 -16.62 8.27
C LYS A 111 22.19 -17.51 7.24
N THR A 112 21.44 -18.31 6.47
CA THR A 112 22.01 -19.29 5.54
C THR A 112 22.31 -18.69 4.16
N TYR A 113 21.44 -17.78 3.67
CA TYR A 113 21.51 -17.26 2.29
C TYR A 113 22.07 -15.84 2.22
N PHE A 114 23.33 -15.66 2.62
CA PHE A 114 24.02 -14.37 2.61
C PHE A 114 24.38 -13.88 1.19
N TRP A 115 23.90 -12.70 0.80
CA TRP A 115 24.20 -12.06 -0.48
C TRP A 115 25.61 -11.46 -0.51
N ARG A 116 26.30 -11.68 -1.63
CA ARG A 116 27.65 -11.18 -1.90
C ARG A 116 27.63 -10.31 -3.15
N GLU A 117 28.39 -9.23 -3.10
CA GLU A 117 28.55 -8.32 -4.23
C GLU A 117 29.51 -8.94 -5.27
N GLU A 118 29.05 -9.07 -6.51
CA GLU A 118 29.82 -9.55 -7.66
C GLU A 118 30.43 -8.39 -8.48
N GLY A 119 29.97 -7.16 -8.26
CA GLY A 119 30.46 -5.95 -8.90
C GLY A 119 29.59 -5.47 -10.09
N PRO A 120 30.12 -4.61 -10.98
CA PRO A 120 31.50 -4.14 -11.03
C PRO A 120 31.92 -3.32 -9.79
N LYS A 121 33.16 -3.53 -9.34
CA LYS A 121 33.84 -2.72 -8.30
C LYS A 121 34.97 -1.91 -8.90
N GLU A 122 35.70 -2.53 -9.82
CA GLU A 122 36.69 -1.88 -10.65
C GLU A 122 36.01 -1.30 -11.89
N VAL A 123 36.50 -0.15 -12.35
CA VAL A 123 36.04 0.44 -13.61
C VAL A 123 36.27 -0.58 -14.74
N PRO A 124 35.24 -0.97 -15.49
CA PRO A 124 35.37 -2.00 -16.53
C PRO A 124 36.43 -1.64 -17.58
N GLU A 125 37.26 -2.61 -17.96
CA GLU A 125 38.29 -2.46 -19.00
C GLU A 125 37.61 -2.22 -20.35
N ASN A 126 38.02 -1.18 -21.08
CA ASN A 126 37.40 -0.84 -22.35
C ASN A 126 37.95 -1.69 -23.49
N LEU A 127 37.09 -2.52 -24.11
CA LEU A 127 37.47 -3.29 -25.31
C LEU A 127 37.28 -2.49 -26.61
N LEU A 128 36.70 -1.29 -26.54
CA LEU A 128 36.44 -0.43 -27.69
C LEU A 128 37.39 0.77 -27.68
N SER A 129 37.91 1.13 -28.85
CA SER A 129 38.87 2.23 -28.98
C SER A 129 38.26 3.64 -28.92
N TYR A 130 36.93 3.78 -28.77
CA TYR A 130 36.22 5.06 -28.97
C TYR A 130 35.00 5.30 -28.06
N GLN A 131 34.86 4.63 -26.92
CA GLN A 131 33.67 4.78 -26.06
C GLN A 131 33.98 5.01 -24.59
N SER A 132 33.05 5.63 -23.86
CA SER A 132 33.15 5.93 -22.44
C SER A 132 32.84 4.69 -21.59
N SER A 133 33.82 4.27 -20.78
CA SER A 133 33.61 3.35 -19.65
C SER A 133 33.43 4.17 -18.37
N GLY A 134 32.73 3.62 -17.40
CA GLY A 134 32.54 4.21 -16.07
C GLY A 134 31.92 3.19 -15.12
N ILE A 135 31.85 3.55 -13.83
CA ILE A 135 31.36 2.66 -12.76
C ILE A 135 29.93 3.01 -12.32
N GLY A 136 29.46 4.23 -12.62
CA GLY A 136 28.14 4.74 -12.26
C GLY A 136 28.15 6.24 -11.93
N ARG A 137 26.97 6.81 -11.71
CA ARG A 137 26.78 8.27 -11.56
C ARG A 137 27.06 8.77 -10.14
N LEU A 138 27.86 9.83 -10.07
CA LEU A 138 28.05 10.65 -8.87
C LEU A 138 27.43 12.03 -9.07
N ASN A 139 26.69 12.50 -8.05
CA ASN A 139 26.13 13.85 -8.02
C ASN A 139 27.11 14.84 -7.40
N VAL A 140 27.86 14.41 -6.39
CA VAL A 140 28.61 15.31 -5.52
C VAL A 140 29.93 14.71 -5.03
N VAL A 141 30.94 15.56 -4.88
CA VAL A 141 32.20 15.24 -4.20
C VAL A 141 32.56 16.32 -3.17
N ARG A 142 33.01 15.93 -1.98
CA ARG A 142 33.45 16.86 -0.93
C ARG A 142 34.80 16.46 -0.36
N MET A 143 35.62 17.47 -0.07
CA MET A 143 36.92 17.28 0.57
C MET A 143 36.74 17.44 2.07
N HIS A 144 37.48 16.66 2.85
CA HIS A 144 37.59 16.90 4.28
C HIS A 144 38.31 18.26 4.53
N PRO A 145 37.82 19.09 5.46
CA PRO A 145 38.24 20.50 5.57
C PRO A 145 39.69 20.69 6.02
N THR A 146 40.28 19.70 6.69
CA THR A 146 41.64 19.77 7.25
C THR A 146 42.55 18.62 6.80
N ASN A 147 42.09 17.76 5.89
CA ASN A 147 42.87 16.61 5.44
C ASN A 147 42.58 16.31 3.97
N SER A 148 43.45 16.78 3.07
CA SER A 148 43.31 16.63 1.62
C SER A 148 43.31 15.20 1.10
N ASN A 149 43.62 14.19 1.92
CA ASN A 149 43.54 12.78 1.53
C ASN A 149 42.14 12.19 1.76
N ILE A 150 41.31 12.82 2.59
CA ILE A 150 39.98 12.31 2.88
C ILE A 150 38.97 12.98 1.94
N ILE A 151 38.27 12.16 1.15
CA ILE A 151 37.26 12.62 0.19
C ILE A 151 35.96 11.83 0.37
N PHE A 152 34.84 12.49 0.14
CA PHE A 152 33.50 11.91 0.19
C PHE A 152 32.83 12.06 -1.17
N ALA A 153 32.12 11.02 -1.60
CA ALA A 153 31.40 10.98 -2.86
C ALA A 153 29.94 10.57 -2.61
N GLY A 154 28.98 11.35 -3.13
CA GLY A 154 27.57 11.03 -3.09
C GLY A 154 27.08 10.54 -4.45
N SER A 155 26.58 9.31 -4.49
CA SER A 155 26.02 8.72 -5.70
C SER A 155 24.54 9.07 -5.87
N ALA A 156 24.10 9.14 -7.12
CA ALA A 156 22.70 9.40 -7.41
C ALA A 156 21.75 8.24 -7.03
N SER A 157 22.26 7.02 -6.81
CA SER A 157 21.46 5.91 -6.27
C SER A 157 22.27 4.82 -5.55
N GLY A 158 23.55 5.06 -5.26
CA GLY A 158 24.48 4.10 -4.68
C GLY A 158 25.03 4.44 -3.29
N GLY A 159 24.51 5.50 -2.66
CA GLY A 159 24.87 5.93 -1.31
C GLY A 159 26.06 6.89 -1.21
N ILE A 160 26.57 7.07 0.02
CA ILE A 160 27.75 7.90 0.32
C ILE A 160 28.98 7.01 0.46
N TRP A 161 30.07 7.42 -0.15
CA TRP A 161 31.34 6.73 -0.09
C TRP A 161 32.43 7.65 0.45
N LYS A 162 33.34 7.08 1.23
CA LYS A 162 34.48 7.77 1.82
C LYS A 162 35.77 7.12 1.36
N SER A 163 36.76 7.92 1.03
CA SER A 163 38.14 7.48 0.84
C SER A 163 39.02 8.24 1.81
N THR A 164 40.05 7.58 2.35
CA THR A 164 41.05 8.18 3.26
C THR A 164 42.44 8.31 2.63
N ASP A 165 42.58 7.88 1.37
CA ASP A 165 43.81 7.83 0.59
C ASP A 165 43.63 8.49 -0.80
N LYS A 166 42.73 9.47 -0.88
CA LYS A 166 42.46 10.31 -2.07
C LYS A 166 41.94 9.52 -3.28
N GLY A 167 41.05 8.59 -3.03
CA GLY A 167 40.41 7.73 -4.02
C GLY A 167 41.25 6.51 -4.44
N GLY A 168 42.19 6.08 -3.61
CA GLY A 168 42.89 4.81 -3.78
C GLY A 168 42.01 3.63 -3.36
N THR A 169 41.28 3.79 -2.26
CA THR A 169 40.30 2.84 -1.72
C THR A 169 39.04 3.58 -1.26
N TRP A 170 37.89 2.91 -1.35
CA TRP A 170 36.59 3.46 -0.98
C TRP A 170 35.88 2.56 0.04
N GLU A 171 35.26 3.21 1.02
CA GLU A 171 34.40 2.62 2.04
C GLU A 171 32.99 3.16 1.87
N LEU A 172 32.00 2.27 1.92
CA LEU A 172 30.59 2.65 1.97
C LEU A 172 30.23 3.13 3.37
N LEU A 173 29.63 4.31 3.47
CA LEU A 173 28.99 4.78 4.68
C LEU A 173 27.54 4.26 4.69
N GLN A 174 27.29 3.19 5.47
CA GLN A 174 26.02 2.46 5.43
C GLN A 174 24.83 3.29 5.94
N PHE A 175 23.67 3.08 5.31
CA PHE A 175 22.36 3.48 5.81
C PHE A 175 21.71 2.24 6.41
N SER A 176 21.42 2.23 7.70
CA SER A 176 20.83 1.06 8.35
C SER A 176 19.35 0.89 8.02
N ASP A 177 18.61 1.97 7.76
CA ASP A 177 17.13 1.95 7.82
C ASP A 177 16.40 2.79 6.74
N VAL A 178 17.10 3.25 5.69
CA VAL A 178 16.55 4.22 4.73
C VAL A 178 16.42 3.63 3.32
N LEU A 179 15.22 3.75 2.70
CA LEU A 179 14.93 3.26 1.35
C LEU A 179 15.50 4.12 0.21
N SER A 180 16.11 5.27 0.51
CA SER A 180 16.78 6.11 -0.49
C SER A 180 18.30 6.07 -0.37
N LEU A 181 18.95 5.59 -1.43
CA LEU A 181 20.41 5.64 -1.60
C LEU A 181 20.86 6.80 -2.50
N GLY A 182 19.95 7.68 -2.91
CA GLY A 182 20.30 8.86 -3.71
C GLY A 182 20.83 9.98 -2.82
N ILE A 183 21.92 10.61 -3.24
CA ILE A 183 22.56 11.73 -2.53
C ILE A 183 22.67 12.93 -3.46
N SER A 184 22.01 14.03 -3.10
CA SER A 184 22.08 15.31 -3.80
C SER A 184 23.30 16.12 -3.34
N ASP A 185 23.54 16.15 -2.02
CA ASP A 185 24.63 16.95 -1.44
C ASP A 185 25.16 16.34 -0.14
N ILE A 186 26.41 16.70 0.19
CA ILE A 186 27.09 16.37 1.44
C ILE A 186 27.70 17.68 1.97
N ALA A 187 27.54 17.95 3.26
CA ALA A 187 28.23 19.03 3.97
C ALA A 187 28.97 18.46 5.19
N ILE A 188 30.20 18.92 5.40
CA ILE A 188 31.10 18.45 6.46
C ILE A 188 31.47 19.68 7.28
N SER A 189 31.38 19.60 8.60
CA SER A 189 31.73 20.73 9.47
C SER A 189 33.24 21.01 9.43
N ASN A 190 33.58 22.31 9.40
CA ASN A 190 34.97 22.78 9.52
C ASN A 190 35.53 22.63 10.95
N GLN A 191 34.68 22.69 11.97
CA GLN A 191 35.08 22.61 13.38
C GLN A 191 35.18 21.17 13.86
N ASN A 192 34.22 20.35 13.46
CA ASN A 192 34.11 18.95 13.82
C ASN A 192 33.85 18.10 12.58
N PRO A 193 34.89 17.61 11.89
CA PRO A 193 34.71 16.84 10.65
C PRO A 193 33.98 15.49 10.80
N ASP A 194 33.73 15.02 12.04
CA ASP A 194 32.85 13.88 12.28
C ASP A 194 31.35 14.25 12.18
N LEU A 195 31.03 15.54 12.22
CA LEU A 195 29.69 16.07 11.94
C LEU A 195 29.50 16.23 10.42
N ILE A 196 28.58 15.44 9.88
CA ILE A 196 28.27 15.39 8.44
C ILE A 196 26.75 15.49 8.25
N TYR A 197 26.31 16.29 7.29
CA TYR A 197 24.93 16.32 6.83
C TYR A 197 24.86 15.83 5.37
N ALA A 198 23.79 15.13 5.03
CA ALA A 198 23.55 14.62 3.67
C ALA A 198 22.13 14.95 3.22
N ALA A 199 22.00 15.55 2.04
CA ALA A 199 20.73 15.76 1.36
C ALA A 199 20.42 14.52 0.52
N THR A 200 19.32 13.84 0.85
CA THR A 200 18.91 12.62 0.12
C THR A 200 18.16 12.96 -1.17
N GLY A 201 18.15 12.03 -2.12
CA GLY A 201 17.52 12.16 -3.44
C GLY A 201 18.52 12.38 -4.58
N ASP A 202 17.97 12.61 -5.77
CA ASP A 202 18.75 12.96 -6.97
C ASP A 202 18.26 14.30 -7.52
N ASP A 203 18.89 15.39 -7.09
CA ASP A 203 18.47 16.73 -7.47
C ASP A 203 18.78 17.06 -8.94
N ASN A 204 19.87 16.55 -9.51
CA ASN A 204 20.24 16.72 -10.92
C ASN A 204 19.26 16.01 -11.86
N GLY A 205 18.52 15.02 -11.36
CA GLY A 205 17.36 14.44 -12.02
C GLY A 205 16.19 15.42 -12.24
N HIS A 206 16.04 16.52 -11.50
CA HIS A 206 14.84 17.40 -11.58
C HIS A 206 13.51 16.63 -11.42
N PHE A 207 12.46 16.94 -12.21
CA PHE A 207 11.23 16.10 -12.31
C PHE A 207 11.57 14.63 -12.55
N GLN A 208 12.77 14.33 -13.08
CA GLN A 208 13.26 13.01 -13.44
C GLN A 208 14.04 12.30 -12.33
N SER A 209 13.99 12.82 -11.09
CA SER A 209 14.63 12.19 -9.95
C SER A 209 14.23 10.71 -9.87
N ARG A 210 15.24 9.84 -9.87
CA ARG A 210 15.09 8.38 -9.94
C ARG A 210 15.19 7.72 -8.57
N THR A 211 15.42 8.52 -7.55
CA THR A 211 15.54 8.07 -6.17
C THR A 211 14.76 9.02 -5.31
N TYR A 212 14.02 8.45 -4.37
CA TYR A 212 13.24 9.18 -3.39
C TYR A 212 14.12 10.17 -2.62
N SER A 213 13.62 11.36 -2.28
CA SER A 213 14.22 12.16 -1.21
C SER A 213 13.39 11.94 0.03
N ILE A 214 14.06 11.76 1.16
CA ILE A 214 13.45 11.65 2.48
C ILE A 214 13.88 12.80 3.40
N GLY A 215 14.49 13.85 2.84
CA GLY A 215 15.01 14.98 3.61
C GLY A 215 16.51 14.94 3.85
N VAL A 216 16.91 15.39 5.03
CA VAL A 216 18.31 15.60 5.43
C VAL A 216 18.68 14.63 6.55
N LEU A 217 19.79 13.91 6.35
CA LEU A 217 20.38 13.03 7.35
C LEU A 217 21.58 13.71 8.01
N LYS A 218 21.80 13.41 9.29
CA LYS A 218 22.95 13.86 10.08
C LYS A 218 23.72 12.67 10.63
N SER A 219 25.05 12.76 10.58
CA SER A 219 25.97 11.89 11.28
C SER A 219 26.82 12.71 12.24
N THR A 220 27.16 12.15 13.39
CA THR A 220 28.04 12.77 14.40
C THR A 220 29.28 11.91 14.69
N ASP A 221 29.49 10.85 13.92
CA ASP A 221 30.54 9.85 14.11
C ASP A 221 31.36 9.59 12.83
N GLY A 222 31.39 10.58 11.93
CA GLY A 222 32.14 10.53 10.68
C GLY A 222 31.47 9.68 9.59
N GLY A 223 30.15 9.48 9.70
CA GLY A 223 29.29 8.77 8.74
C GLY A 223 29.11 7.28 9.02
N LYS A 224 29.44 6.80 10.23
CA LYS A 224 29.23 5.39 10.62
C LYS A 224 27.77 5.12 10.96
N SER A 225 27.07 6.11 11.50
CA SER A 225 25.62 6.09 11.72
C SER A 225 24.98 7.40 11.29
N TRP A 226 23.71 7.32 10.91
CA TRP A 226 22.92 8.44 10.39
C TRP A 226 21.57 8.52 11.11
N LEU A 227 21.14 9.72 11.42
CA LEU A 227 19.84 10.02 12.00
C LEU A 227 19.10 11.01 11.10
N SER A 228 17.79 10.86 10.99
CA SER A 228 16.96 11.92 10.42
C SER A 228 16.88 13.09 11.41
N VAL A 229 16.97 14.31 10.90
CA VAL A 229 17.04 15.53 11.71
C VAL A 229 16.07 16.58 11.21
N GLY A 230 14.83 16.20 10.91
CA GLY A 230 13.83 17.10 10.36
C GLY A 230 13.98 17.32 8.85
N LEU A 231 13.05 18.10 8.28
CA LEU A 231 12.81 18.15 6.83
C LEU A 231 12.47 16.76 6.25
N ASP A 232 11.83 15.92 7.06
CA ASP A 232 11.38 14.59 6.68
C ASP A 232 10.28 14.70 5.63
N TYR A 233 10.63 14.48 4.36
CA TYR A 233 9.69 14.67 3.26
C TYR A 233 9.05 13.35 2.84
N GLU A 234 7.75 13.41 2.58
CA GLU A 234 7.03 12.31 1.94
C GLU A 234 7.27 12.37 0.41
N ILE A 235 7.42 11.22 -0.24
CA ILE A 235 7.66 11.10 -1.68
C ILE A 235 6.62 11.85 -2.55
N PRO A 236 5.31 11.91 -2.24
CA PRO A 236 4.31 12.63 -3.02
C PRO A 236 4.52 14.14 -2.97
N GLN A 237 5.11 14.65 -1.88
CA GLN A 237 5.44 16.07 -1.75
C GLN A 237 6.52 16.47 -2.75
N ARG A 238 7.29 15.48 -3.26
CA ARG A 238 8.38 15.63 -4.24
C ARG A 238 9.46 16.61 -3.79
N VAL A 239 9.54 16.91 -2.50
CA VAL A 239 10.48 17.91 -2.01
C VAL A 239 11.90 17.34 -2.09
N LEU A 240 12.80 18.13 -2.66
CA LEU A 240 14.22 17.77 -2.81
C LEU A 240 15.05 18.78 -2.03
N ALA A 241 15.87 18.29 -1.11
CA ALA A 241 17.02 19.04 -0.63
C ALA A 241 18.15 18.95 -1.69
N SER A 242 18.74 20.08 -2.06
CA SER A 242 19.73 20.18 -3.15
C SER A 242 21.08 20.71 -2.70
N ARG A 243 21.11 21.56 -1.65
CA ARG A 243 22.34 22.18 -1.16
C ARG A 243 22.29 22.36 0.35
N ILE A 244 23.37 21.98 1.04
CA ILE A 244 23.54 22.17 2.48
C ILE A 244 24.77 23.05 2.74
N LEU A 245 24.62 24.05 3.59
CA LEU A 245 25.70 24.88 4.09
C LEU A 245 25.74 24.81 5.62
N ILE A 246 26.91 24.47 6.19
CA ILE A 246 27.17 24.53 7.64
C ILE A 246 27.97 25.81 7.89
N HIS A 247 27.54 26.63 8.84
CA HIS A 247 28.24 27.86 9.18
C HIS A 247 29.69 27.55 9.61
N PRO A 248 30.70 28.27 9.08
CA PRO A 248 32.11 27.89 9.25
C PRO A 248 32.60 28.00 10.71
N GLU A 249 31.91 28.79 11.53
CA GLU A 249 32.28 29.06 12.92
C GLU A 249 31.24 28.61 13.97
N ASP A 250 30.13 28.00 13.55
CA ASP A 250 29.10 27.47 14.47
C ASP A 250 28.36 26.30 13.85
N ASP A 251 28.67 25.09 14.32
CA ASP A 251 28.09 23.84 13.84
C ASP A 251 26.57 23.71 14.05
N ASN A 252 25.96 24.56 14.88
CA ASN A 252 24.52 24.55 15.10
C ASN A 252 23.75 25.31 14.01
N ILE A 253 24.43 26.17 13.23
CA ILE A 253 23.82 26.96 12.18
C ILE A 253 23.97 26.24 10.84
N VAL A 254 22.85 25.72 10.33
CA VAL A 254 22.82 25.01 9.03
C VAL A 254 21.72 25.60 8.15
N ILE A 255 22.04 25.81 6.87
CA ILE A 255 21.12 26.32 5.86
C ILE A 255 20.94 25.26 4.78
N VAL A 256 19.69 24.91 4.49
CA VAL A 256 19.31 23.92 3.47
C VAL A 256 18.48 24.60 2.40
N GLY A 257 18.95 24.53 1.17
CA GLY A 257 18.24 24.94 -0.03
C GLY A 257 17.59 23.74 -0.70
N GLY A 258 16.41 23.95 -1.25
CA GLY A 258 15.70 22.89 -1.92
C GLY A 258 14.52 23.36 -2.74
N SER A 259 13.72 22.40 -3.19
CA SER A 259 12.57 22.66 -4.05
C SER A 259 11.42 23.36 -3.32
N ASN A 260 11.42 23.30 -1.99
CA ASN A 260 10.46 23.99 -1.14
C ASN A 260 11.05 25.27 -0.48
N GLY A 261 12.10 25.86 -1.06
CA GLY A 261 12.69 27.11 -0.59
C GLY A 261 13.95 26.91 0.27
N ILE A 262 14.17 27.82 1.22
CA ILE A 262 15.34 27.83 2.10
C ILE A 262 14.89 27.62 3.54
N PHE A 263 15.54 26.67 4.20
CA PHE A 263 15.34 26.34 5.60
C PHE A 263 16.64 26.62 6.37
N LYS A 264 16.50 27.12 7.60
CA LYS A 264 17.62 27.37 8.50
C LYS A 264 17.32 26.74 9.86
N THR A 265 18.34 26.18 10.48
CA THR A 265 18.36 25.78 11.87
C THR A 265 19.50 26.52 12.58
N THR A 266 19.34 26.76 13.87
CA THR A 266 20.36 27.34 14.77
C THR A 266 20.63 26.43 15.97
N ASP A 267 20.09 25.21 15.98
CA ASP A 267 20.23 24.23 17.07
C ASP A 267 20.75 22.87 16.57
N GLY A 268 21.40 22.87 15.41
CA GLY A 268 22.00 21.68 14.82
C GLY A 268 20.98 20.71 14.20
N GLY A 269 19.79 21.19 13.83
CA GLY A 269 18.77 20.42 13.11
C GLY A 269 17.69 19.80 13.99
N ASN A 270 17.49 20.28 15.22
CA ASN A 270 16.33 19.84 16.02
C ASN A 270 15.07 20.59 15.56
N GLU A 271 15.20 21.89 15.26
CA GLU A 271 14.13 22.69 14.66
C GLU A 271 14.60 23.39 13.38
N TRP A 272 13.69 23.44 12.39
CA TRP A 272 13.92 24.10 11.11
C TRP A 272 12.89 25.19 10.86
N VAL A 273 13.38 26.39 10.53
CA VAL A 273 12.56 27.53 10.12
C VAL A 273 12.67 27.71 8.61
N ARG A 274 11.53 27.75 7.92
CA ARG A 274 11.49 28.13 6.51
C ARG A 274 11.65 29.64 6.38
N VAL A 275 12.88 30.09 6.22
CA VAL A 275 13.26 31.52 6.15
C VAL A 275 12.92 32.18 4.81
N TYR A 276 12.78 31.38 3.75
CA TYR A 276 12.39 31.92 2.45
C TYR A 276 11.64 30.89 1.58
N SER A 277 10.53 31.33 0.99
CA SER A 277 9.76 30.55 0.01
C SER A 277 10.22 30.89 -1.41
N ALA A 278 11.43 30.47 -1.79
CA ALA A 278 11.96 30.61 -3.15
C ALA A 278 11.32 29.63 -4.14
N ARG A 279 11.57 29.87 -5.44
CA ARG A 279 11.67 28.80 -6.46
C ARG A 279 12.73 27.79 -6.05
N PHE A 280 12.77 26.62 -6.70
CA PHE A 280 13.75 25.57 -6.39
C PHE A 280 15.17 26.12 -6.32
N VAL A 281 15.71 26.21 -5.10
CA VAL A 281 17.07 26.67 -4.84
C VAL A 281 18.00 25.53 -5.23
N LYS A 282 18.91 25.79 -6.16
CA LYS A 282 19.86 24.79 -6.68
C LYS A 282 21.26 24.96 -6.12
N ARG A 283 21.65 26.20 -5.88
CA ARG A 283 22.99 26.50 -5.39
C ARG A 283 22.94 27.58 -4.33
N MET A 284 23.79 27.42 -3.33
CA MET A 284 24.04 28.41 -2.31
C MET A 284 25.52 28.37 -1.97
N GLU A 285 26.10 29.54 -1.69
CA GLU A 285 27.49 29.69 -1.25
C GLU A 285 27.56 30.80 -0.20
N PHE A 286 28.40 30.62 0.83
CA PHE A 286 28.80 31.72 1.71
C PHE A 286 29.75 32.66 0.98
N LYS A 287 29.73 33.94 1.35
CA LYS A 287 30.85 34.83 1.01
C LYS A 287 32.10 34.38 1.79
N PRO A 288 33.25 34.12 1.13
CA PRO A 288 34.38 33.39 1.75
C PRO A 288 34.99 34.00 3.02
N ASP A 289 34.89 35.31 3.21
CA ASP A 289 35.43 36.08 4.35
C ASP A 289 34.34 36.62 5.30
N ASP A 290 33.05 36.38 4.99
CA ASP A 290 31.93 36.90 5.77
C ASP A 290 30.68 35.98 5.64
N PRO A 291 30.50 35.00 6.53
CA PRO A 291 29.38 34.07 6.47
C PRO A 291 28.02 34.71 6.80
N SER A 292 27.97 35.98 7.23
CA SER A 292 26.71 36.72 7.31
C SER A 292 26.12 37.01 5.93
N ILE A 293 26.94 36.97 4.88
CA ILE A 293 26.50 37.11 3.50
C ILE A 293 26.38 35.73 2.85
N VAL A 294 25.16 35.40 2.42
CA VAL A 294 24.84 34.12 1.76
C VAL A 294 24.21 34.39 0.41
N TYR A 295 24.66 33.68 -0.62
CA TYR A 295 24.10 33.77 -1.96
C TYR A 295 23.23 32.55 -2.25
N ALA A 296 22.15 32.73 -3.00
CA ALA A 296 21.33 31.62 -3.48
C ALA A 296 20.91 31.82 -4.93
N ALA A 297 20.90 30.73 -5.69
CA ALA A 297 20.51 30.68 -7.09
C ALA A 297 19.45 29.60 -7.30
N THR A 298 18.45 29.91 -8.12
CA THR A 298 17.32 29.00 -8.35
C THR A 298 17.37 28.34 -9.73
N SER A 299 16.55 27.30 -9.88
CA SER A 299 16.16 26.74 -11.17
C SER A 299 14.68 27.00 -11.43
N GLY A 300 14.37 27.47 -12.64
CA GLY A 300 13.00 27.74 -13.08
C GLY A 300 12.17 26.48 -13.28
N PHE A 301 12.78 25.31 -13.41
CA PHE A 301 12.08 24.08 -13.82
C PHE A 301 10.98 23.61 -12.85
N TYR A 302 10.91 24.15 -11.63
CA TYR A 302 10.04 23.69 -10.54
C TYR A 302 8.68 24.41 -10.44
N SER A 303 8.32 25.26 -11.40
CA SER A 303 7.15 26.13 -11.24
C SER A 303 6.62 26.64 -12.57
N SER A 304 5.47 27.32 -12.58
CA SER A 304 4.91 28.04 -13.73
C SER A 304 5.81 29.16 -14.29
N PHE A 305 7.10 29.16 -13.97
CA PHE A 305 8.08 30.18 -14.24
C PHE A 305 9.24 29.58 -15.03
N SER A 306 9.67 30.25 -16.08
CA SER A 306 10.67 29.74 -17.02
C SER A 306 12.12 30.08 -16.65
N GLU A 307 12.33 30.83 -15.57
CA GLU A 307 13.54 31.64 -15.39
C GLU A 307 14.21 31.45 -14.02
N ALA A 308 15.54 31.44 -14.00
CA ALA A 308 16.37 31.35 -12.81
C ALA A 308 16.61 32.74 -12.20
N GLU A 309 16.74 32.76 -10.87
CA GLU A 309 16.84 33.97 -10.05
C GLU A 309 18.03 33.88 -9.11
N PHE A 310 18.58 35.03 -8.75
CA PHE A 310 19.66 35.20 -7.78
C PHE A 310 19.19 36.04 -6.59
N TYR A 311 19.52 35.55 -5.40
CA TYR A 311 19.18 36.10 -4.11
C TYR A 311 20.42 36.28 -3.24
N LYS A 312 20.33 37.22 -2.31
CA LYS A 312 21.38 37.53 -1.34
C LYS A 312 20.78 37.73 0.04
N SER A 313 21.39 37.13 1.05
CA SER A 313 21.19 37.46 2.46
C SER A 313 22.39 38.24 2.97
N THR A 314 22.18 39.09 3.97
CA THR A 314 23.24 39.85 4.67
C THR A 314 23.22 39.65 6.20
N ASP A 315 22.32 38.81 6.69
CA ASP A 315 22.08 38.51 8.11
C ASP A 315 22.24 37.00 8.42
N GLY A 316 23.12 36.31 7.68
CA GLY A 316 23.41 34.90 7.89
C GLY A 316 22.28 33.96 7.47
N GLY A 317 21.47 34.38 6.50
CA GLY A 317 20.38 33.57 5.93
C GLY A 317 19.03 33.71 6.63
N ASP A 318 18.86 34.65 7.57
CA ASP A 318 17.57 34.90 8.23
C ASP A 318 16.57 35.59 7.31
N THR A 319 17.03 36.54 6.50
CA THR A 319 16.24 37.19 5.46
C THR A 319 16.96 37.17 4.11
N TRP A 320 16.17 37.17 3.02
CA TRP A 320 16.65 37.01 1.65
C TRP A 320 16.11 38.11 0.74
N GLU A 321 17.02 38.86 0.13
CA GLU A 321 16.74 39.89 -0.85
C GLU A 321 16.80 39.31 -2.28
N TYR A 322 15.78 39.58 -3.07
CA TYR A 322 15.82 39.35 -4.52
C TYR A 322 16.70 40.39 -5.19
N ILE A 323 17.73 39.94 -5.91
CA ILE A 323 18.62 40.84 -6.64
C ILE A 323 18.24 40.91 -8.11
N ARG A 324 18.16 39.75 -8.78
CA ARG A 324 17.99 39.70 -10.23
C ARG A 324 17.40 38.39 -10.73
N ARG A 325 16.53 38.50 -11.72
CA ARG A 325 16.10 37.42 -12.61
C ARG A 325 16.90 37.44 -13.91
N PHE A 326 17.30 36.27 -14.38
CA PHE A 326 18.04 36.10 -15.63
C PHE A 326 17.09 35.57 -16.69
N ASN A 327 16.47 36.48 -17.44
CA ASN A 327 15.44 36.13 -18.41
C ASN A 327 16.00 35.20 -19.50
N GLY A 328 15.37 34.04 -19.71
CA GLY A 328 15.85 33.00 -20.61
C GLY A 328 16.92 32.05 -20.04
N ALA A 329 17.29 32.16 -18.76
CA ALA A 329 18.10 31.16 -18.07
C ALA A 329 17.22 30.22 -17.22
N VAL A 330 17.42 28.90 -17.25
CA VAL A 330 16.60 27.93 -16.51
C VAL A 330 17.27 27.38 -15.24
N ARG A 331 18.59 27.48 -15.15
CA ARG A 331 19.40 27.07 -14.00
C ARG A 331 20.59 28.01 -13.89
N LEU A 332 21.00 28.32 -12.67
CA LEU A 332 22.19 29.09 -12.36
C LEU A 332 23.06 28.32 -11.36
N GLU A 333 24.36 28.24 -11.62
CA GLU A 333 25.39 27.85 -10.64
C GLU A 333 26.10 29.10 -10.12
N ILE A 334 26.59 29.04 -8.87
CA ILE A 334 27.32 30.12 -8.20
C ILE A 334 28.77 29.69 -8.01
N GLY A 335 29.69 30.61 -8.27
CA GLY A 335 31.10 30.48 -7.92
C GLY A 335 31.59 31.67 -7.12
N VAL A 336 32.26 31.43 -6.00
CA VAL A 336 32.91 32.44 -5.15
C VAL A 336 34.38 32.09 -4.94
N THR A 337 35.20 33.06 -4.52
CA THR A 337 36.63 32.81 -4.29
C THR A 337 37.18 33.61 -3.12
N PRO A 338 37.98 32.99 -2.22
CA PRO A 338 38.68 33.70 -1.16
C PRO A 338 39.81 34.62 -1.67
N HIS A 339 40.27 34.46 -2.92
CA HIS A 339 41.26 35.37 -3.50
C HIS A 339 40.75 36.83 -3.58
N ASP A 340 39.44 37.00 -3.81
CA ASP A 340 38.76 38.29 -3.75
C ASP A 340 37.27 38.06 -3.48
N ALA A 341 36.87 38.18 -2.22
CA ALA A 341 35.54 37.78 -1.78
C ALA A 341 34.40 38.67 -2.30
N ASN A 342 34.71 39.80 -2.97
CA ASN A 342 33.69 40.58 -3.67
C ASN A 342 33.32 40.00 -5.03
N TYR A 343 34.10 39.03 -5.53
CA TYR A 343 33.85 38.39 -6.82
C TYR A 343 32.85 37.25 -6.67
N VAL A 344 31.75 37.34 -7.42
CA VAL A 344 30.74 36.29 -7.55
C VAL A 344 30.53 36.00 -9.02
N TYR A 345 30.71 34.75 -9.42
CA TYR A 345 30.45 34.28 -10.77
C TYR A 345 29.12 33.53 -10.83
N LEU A 346 28.38 33.71 -11.92
CA LEU A 346 27.21 32.91 -12.25
C LEU A 346 27.39 32.25 -13.60
N LEU A 347 27.05 30.96 -13.67
CA LEU A 347 26.93 30.22 -14.93
C LEU A 347 25.44 29.94 -15.16
N GLY A 348 24.89 30.47 -16.25
CA GLY A 348 23.50 30.27 -16.64
C GLY A 348 23.35 29.27 -17.78
N ALA A 349 22.45 28.31 -17.62
CA ALA A 349 21.96 27.46 -18.72
C ALA A 349 20.67 28.06 -19.30
N ASN A 350 20.53 28.02 -20.62
CA ASN A 350 19.42 28.54 -21.39
C ASN A 350 18.17 27.66 -21.21
N SER A 351 17.01 28.30 -21.13
CA SER A 351 15.70 27.66 -21.04
C SER A 351 15.31 26.84 -22.26
N THR A 352 15.98 27.04 -23.40
CA THR A 352 15.81 26.26 -24.63
C THR A 352 16.94 25.25 -24.75
N TYR A 353 16.66 23.97 -24.51
CA TYR A 353 17.59 22.83 -24.63
C TYR A 353 18.87 22.88 -23.75
N GLY A 354 18.92 23.75 -22.73
CA GLY A 354 20.01 23.77 -21.76
C GLY A 354 21.37 24.24 -22.30
N GLY A 355 21.42 24.96 -23.44
CA GLY A 355 22.67 25.56 -23.93
C GLY A 355 23.22 26.65 -23.01
N LEU A 356 24.37 27.24 -23.34
CA LEU A 356 24.90 28.38 -22.58
C LEU A 356 23.94 29.59 -22.68
N HIS A 357 23.45 30.08 -21.55
CA HIS A 357 22.79 31.40 -21.48
C HIS A 357 23.84 32.51 -21.32
N GLY A 358 24.78 32.31 -20.39
CA GLY A 358 25.89 33.23 -20.19
C GLY A 358 26.69 32.98 -18.93
N ILE A 359 27.89 33.55 -18.91
CA ILE A 359 28.76 33.67 -17.75
C ILE A 359 28.64 35.11 -17.26
N PHE A 360 28.27 35.29 -16.00
CA PHE A 360 28.16 36.61 -15.39
C PHE A 360 29.13 36.75 -14.24
N ARG A 361 29.54 37.98 -13.96
CA ARG A 361 30.45 38.31 -12.87
C ARG A 361 29.96 39.56 -12.14
N SER A 362 29.94 39.47 -10.82
CA SER A 362 29.86 40.59 -9.90
C SER A 362 31.25 40.89 -9.34
N THR A 363 31.51 42.17 -9.07
CA THR A 363 32.71 42.63 -8.34
C THR A 363 32.33 43.44 -7.09
N ASP A 364 31.04 43.42 -6.73
CA ASP A 364 30.42 44.17 -5.64
C ASP A 364 29.61 43.24 -4.72
N ALA A 365 30.16 42.04 -4.47
CA ALA A 365 29.62 41.02 -3.59
C ALA A 365 28.17 40.62 -3.95
N GLY A 366 27.90 40.42 -5.25
CA GLY A 366 26.63 39.92 -5.78
C GLY A 366 25.54 40.98 -5.94
N SER A 367 25.87 42.28 -5.85
CA SER A 367 24.87 43.36 -5.95
C SER A 367 24.52 43.68 -7.40
N THR A 368 25.51 43.67 -8.30
CA THR A 368 25.33 43.83 -9.75
C THR A 368 26.15 42.80 -10.54
N PHE A 369 25.72 42.49 -11.76
CA PHE A 369 26.34 41.46 -12.61
C PHE A 369 26.57 41.93 -14.06
N GLU A 370 27.82 41.82 -14.52
CA GLU A 370 28.26 42.03 -15.90
C GLU A 370 28.25 40.70 -16.67
N LEU A 371 27.81 40.70 -17.94
CA LEU A 371 27.94 39.54 -18.83
C LEU A 371 29.38 39.44 -19.35
N MET A 372 30.04 38.33 -19.09
CA MET A 372 31.42 38.08 -19.49
C MET A 372 31.52 37.39 -20.85
N ALA A 373 30.68 36.38 -21.08
CA ALA A 373 30.58 35.65 -22.34
C ALA A 373 29.25 34.90 -22.43
N ASN A 374 28.75 34.73 -23.65
CA ASN A 374 27.66 33.81 -24.00
C ASN A 374 27.97 33.00 -25.28
N THR A 375 29.22 33.09 -25.75
CA THR A 375 29.76 32.38 -26.90
C THR A 375 31.27 32.15 -26.69
N PRO A 376 31.85 31.01 -27.13
CA PRO A 376 31.16 29.85 -27.71
C PRO A 376 30.23 29.16 -26.70
N ASN A 377 29.32 28.30 -27.16
CA ASN A 377 28.45 27.55 -26.26
C ASN A 377 29.23 26.41 -25.59
N ILE A 378 29.87 26.72 -24.46
CA ILE A 378 30.70 25.79 -23.69
C ILE A 378 29.92 24.63 -23.04
N LEU A 379 28.59 24.63 -23.12
CA LEU A 379 27.76 23.51 -22.67
C LEU A 379 27.42 22.55 -23.82
N ASN A 380 27.74 22.89 -25.08
CA ASN A 380 27.42 22.04 -26.22
C ASN A 380 28.31 20.77 -26.28
N ILE A 381 27.81 19.74 -26.97
CA ILE A 381 28.56 18.52 -27.25
C ILE A 381 29.72 18.73 -28.23
N ASN A 382 29.64 19.74 -29.10
CA ASN A 382 30.67 20.05 -30.09
C ASN A 382 31.90 20.69 -29.44
N VAL A 383 33.09 20.25 -29.87
CA VAL A 383 34.38 20.66 -29.28
C VAL A 383 34.73 22.14 -29.48
N ASN A 384 34.10 22.80 -30.45
CA ASN A 384 34.24 24.23 -30.71
C ASN A 384 33.12 25.05 -30.05
N GLY A 385 32.16 24.40 -29.39
CA GLY A 385 30.99 25.05 -28.81
C GLY A 385 30.02 25.63 -29.85
N GLU A 386 29.97 25.07 -31.06
CA GLU A 386 28.95 25.42 -32.06
C GLU A 386 27.61 24.75 -31.75
N GLY A 387 26.51 25.49 -31.94
CA GLY A 387 25.14 25.01 -31.70
C GLY A 387 24.49 25.59 -30.45
N SER A 388 23.17 25.41 -30.32
CA SER A 388 22.35 26.04 -29.27
C SER A 388 21.98 25.13 -28.09
N THR A 389 22.26 23.82 -28.16
CA THR A 389 21.94 22.84 -27.12
C THR A 389 23.05 22.72 -26.07
N GLY A 390 22.79 22.19 -24.88
CA GLY A 390 23.87 21.96 -23.91
C GLY A 390 23.57 21.22 -22.61
N GLN A 391 22.37 20.64 -22.45
CA GLN A 391 21.98 19.84 -21.28
C GLN A 391 22.08 20.53 -19.91
N GLY A 392 22.47 21.80 -19.78
CA GLY A 392 22.73 22.48 -18.50
C GLY A 392 21.55 22.65 -17.54
N PHE A 393 20.38 22.08 -17.85
CA PHE A 393 19.39 21.75 -16.82
C PHE A 393 19.86 20.53 -16.01
N TYR A 394 20.33 19.46 -16.64
CA TYR A 394 20.79 18.20 -16.05
C TYR A 394 22.21 18.29 -15.48
N ASP A 395 23.20 18.69 -16.30
CA ASP A 395 24.63 18.69 -15.99
C ASP A 395 25.20 20.12 -16.03
N LEU A 396 25.38 20.73 -14.86
CA LEU A 396 25.91 22.09 -14.77
C LEU A 396 26.80 22.23 -13.55
N ALA A 397 28.08 22.52 -13.78
CA ALA A 397 29.07 22.69 -12.73
C ALA A 397 29.94 23.92 -12.97
N LEU A 398 30.26 24.64 -11.90
CA LEU A 398 31.16 25.79 -11.90
C LEU A 398 32.12 25.67 -10.71
N ALA A 399 33.41 25.87 -10.96
CA ALA A 399 34.42 26.03 -9.93
C ALA A 399 35.29 27.26 -10.22
N VAL A 400 35.60 28.03 -9.18
CA VAL A 400 36.47 29.22 -9.23
C VAL A 400 37.71 28.90 -8.41
N SER A 401 38.89 29.22 -8.94
CA SER A 401 40.13 28.96 -8.21
C SER A 401 40.19 29.76 -6.91
N PRO A 402 40.62 29.13 -5.79
CA PRO A 402 40.75 29.81 -4.51
C PRO A 402 41.95 30.77 -4.45
N VAL A 403 42.88 30.67 -5.40
CA VAL A 403 44.11 31.47 -5.44
C VAL A 403 44.22 32.39 -6.66
N ASP A 404 43.25 32.33 -7.58
CA ASP A 404 43.19 33.20 -8.75
C ASP A 404 41.73 33.43 -9.15
N LYS A 405 41.22 34.65 -8.90
CA LYS A 405 39.84 35.01 -9.23
C LYS A 405 39.49 34.96 -10.71
N ASP A 406 40.49 35.01 -11.61
CA ASP A 406 40.26 34.97 -13.06
C ASP A 406 40.33 33.54 -13.63
N GLN A 407 40.71 32.55 -12.83
CA GLN A 407 40.74 31.14 -13.22
C GLN A 407 39.43 30.42 -12.88
N LEU A 408 38.72 29.97 -13.92
CA LEU A 408 37.41 29.31 -13.82
C LEU A 408 37.41 27.96 -14.52
N TYR A 409 36.57 27.05 -14.02
CA TYR A 409 36.26 25.78 -14.66
C TYR A 409 34.75 25.61 -14.78
N VAL A 410 34.29 25.23 -15.96
CA VAL A 410 32.88 24.95 -16.24
C VAL A 410 32.74 23.51 -16.69
N GLY A 411 31.77 22.80 -16.13
CA GLY A 411 31.37 21.46 -16.52
C GLY A 411 29.95 21.46 -17.10
N GLY A 412 29.80 20.78 -18.21
CA GLY A 412 28.53 20.32 -18.78
C GLY A 412 28.78 18.92 -19.37
N ILE A 413 28.60 18.73 -20.67
CA ILE A 413 29.06 17.50 -21.33
C ILE A 413 30.59 17.35 -21.22
N HIS A 414 31.32 18.45 -21.40
CA HIS A 414 32.78 18.54 -21.26
C HIS A 414 33.18 19.54 -20.18
N ILE A 415 34.48 19.64 -19.91
CA ILE A 415 35.11 20.58 -18.99
C ILE A 415 35.86 21.65 -19.78
N TRP A 416 35.59 22.91 -19.46
CA TRP A 416 36.23 24.08 -20.05
C TRP A 416 36.92 24.91 -18.98
N LYS A 417 38.00 25.59 -19.36
CA LYS A 417 38.80 26.46 -18.50
C LYS A 417 38.84 27.90 -19.02
N SER A 418 38.75 28.86 -18.12
CA SER A 418 39.06 30.27 -18.38
C SER A 418 40.22 30.74 -17.50
N MET A 419 41.00 31.72 -17.98
CA MET A 419 42.10 32.39 -17.26
C MET A 419 41.93 33.93 -17.27
N ASN A 420 40.75 34.42 -17.64
CA ASN A 420 40.49 35.85 -17.76
C ASN A 420 39.08 36.22 -17.27
N GLY A 421 38.62 35.53 -16.22
CA GLY A 421 37.35 35.78 -15.58
C GLY A 421 36.15 35.44 -16.45
N GLY A 422 36.27 34.43 -17.32
CA GLY A 422 35.16 33.86 -18.08
C GLY A 422 34.91 34.48 -19.45
N LYS A 423 35.83 35.32 -19.96
CA LYS A 423 35.71 35.94 -21.30
C LYS A 423 36.09 34.98 -22.42
N ASN A 424 37.17 34.21 -22.23
CA ASN A 424 37.65 33.21 -23.20
C ASN A 424 37.74 31.83 -22.53
N TRP A 425 37.55 30.78 -23.33
CA TRP A 425 37.46 29.40 -22.86
C TRP A 425 38.32 28.44 -23.67
N GLN A 426 38.95 27.51 -22.97
CA GLN A 426 39.72 26.41 -23.54
C GLN A 426 39.08 25.08 -23.13
N LEU A 427 38.80 24.21 -24.09
CA LEU A 427 38.32 22.85 -23.83
C LEU A 427 39.45 22.00 -23.24
N LEU A 428 39.17 21.27 -22.15
CA LEU A 428 40.16 20.48 -21.42
C LEU A 428 40.08 18.97 -21.68
N ASN A 429 38.90 18.44 -22.00
CA ASN A 429 38.68 17.02 -22.24
C ASN A 429 37.71 16.78 -23.40
N HIS A 430 37.63 15.54 -23.86
CA HIS A 430 36.56 15.08 -24.73
C HIS A 430 35.88 13.85 -24.12
N TRP A 431 34.55 13.81 -24.11
CA TRP A 431 33.80 12.71 -23.50
C TRP A 431 34.02 11.32 -24.12
N THR A 432 34.65 11.23 -25.29
CA THR A 432 35.08 9.97 -25.92
C THR A 432 36.60 9.82 -26.04
N GLY A 433 37.40 10.74 -25.48
CA GLY A 433 38.86 10.74 -25.62
C GLY A 433 39.36 10.99 -27.06
N SER A 434 38.52 11.60 -27.90
CA SER A 434 38.85 11.96 -29.29
C SER A 434 39.41 13.38 -29.39
N ASN A 435 39.77 13.82 -30.61
CA ASN A 435 40.28 15.17 -30.90
C ASN A 435 41.60 15.54 -30.18
N GLY A 436 42.41 14.54 -29.79
CA GLY A 436 43.68 14.74 -29.10
C GLY A 436 43.53 15.25 -27.66
N LEU A 437 42.33 15.17 -27.09
CA LEU A 437 42.01 15.60 -25.73
C LEU A 437 41.91 14.39 -24.79
N PRO A 438 42.26 14.55 -23.50
CA PRO A 438 42.11 13.49 -22.52
C PRO A 438 40.64 13.08 -22.38
N PHE A 439 40.44 11.81 -22.06
CA PHE A 439 39.12 11.28 -21.74
C PHE A 439 38.73 11.63 -20.30
N VAL A 440 37.51 12.11 -20.15
CA VAL A 440 36.74 12.16 -18.89
C VAL A 440 35.31 11.83 -19.30
N HIS A 441 34.62 10.98 -18.54
CA HIS A 441 33.24 10.60 -18.85
C HIS A 441 32.34 11.83 -19.03
N ALA A 442 31.32 11.73 -19.88
CA ALA A 442 30.38 12.82 -20.14
C ALA A 442 29.58 13.24 -18.90
N ASP A 443 28.95 14.41 -19.00
CA ASP A 443 27.87 14.91 -18.15
C ASP A 443 28.36 15.18 -16.69
N GLN A 444 29.00 16.35 -16.49
CA GLN A 444 29.61 16.77 -15.23
C GLN A 444 28.59 17.40 -14.28
N HIS A 445 28.41 16.82 -13.09
CA HIS A 445 27.44 17.28 -12.08
C HIS A 445 28.07 18.16 -11.00
N ASN A 446 29.35 17.92 -10.66
CA ASN A 446 30.05 18.72 -9.69
C ASN A 446 31.55 18.85 -9.99
N LEU A 447 32.04 20.09 -10.00
CA LEU A 447 33.45 20.44 -9.99
C LEU A 447 33.82 21.02 -8.64
N VAL A 448 34.93 20.57 -8.07
CA VAL A 448 35.48 21.08 -6.80
C VAL A 448 36.99 21.21 -6.92
N ILE A 449 37.53 22.33 -6.44
CA ILE A 449 38.97 22.53 -6.31
C ILE A 449 39.32 22.38 -4.83
N ASN A 450 40.27 21.50 -4.52
CA ASN A 450 40.81 21.44 -3.16
C ASN A 450 41.62 22.72 -2.88
N PRO A 451 41.32 23.50 -1.82
CA PRO A 451 41.98 24.79 -1.58
C PRO A 451 43.44 24.66 -1.14
N GLU A 452 43.84 23.52 -0.60
CA GLU A 452 45.21 23.27 -0.15
C GLU A 452 46.11 22.75 -1.28
N THR A 453 45.60 21.78 -2.05
CA THR A 453 46.40 21.09 -3.08
C THR A 453 46.18 21.63 -4.48
N LEU A 454 45.11 22.39 -4.70
CA LEU A 454 44.63 22.88 -6.00
C LEU A 454 44.26 21.77 -6.99
N ASP A 455 44.04 20.55 -6.51
CA ASP A 455 43.52 19.47 -7.34
C ASP A 455 42.07 19.77 -7.75
N LEU A 456 41.77 19.55 -9.03
CA LEU A 456 40.43 19.69 -9.59
C LEU A 456 39.76 18.32 -9.70
N PHE A 457 38.63 18.17 -9.02
CA PHE A 457 37.80 16.97 -9.05
C PHE A 457 36.57 17.17 -9.93
N SER A 458 36.15 16.13 -10.65
CA SER A 458 34.93 16.10 -11.45
C SER A 458 34.11 14.85 -11.14
N ALA A 459 32.94 15.04 -10.54
CA ALA A 459 31.91 14.01 -10.38
C ALA A 459 30.95 14.05 -11.58
N ASN A 460 30.71 12.89 -12.19
CA ASN A 460 29.94 12.76 -13.43
C ASN A 460 29.21 11.41 -13.52
N ASP A 461 28.56 11.15 -14.67
CA ASP A 461 27.79 9.92 -14.92
C ASP A 461 28.63 8.61 -14.93
N GLY A 462 29.96 8.72 -15.01
CA GLY A 462 30.89 7.58 -15.03
C GLY A 462 31.72 7.39 -13.77
N GLY A 463 31.70 8.34 -12.83
CA GLY A 463 32.39 8.25 -11.55
C GLY A 463 33.10 9.54 -11.15
N LEU A 464 34.29 9.42 -10.58
CA LEU A 464 35.11 10.52 -10.07
C LEU A 464 36.47 10.60 -10.77
N TYR A 465 36.76 11.78 -11.29
CA TYR A 465 38.03 12.08 -11.96
C TYR A 465 38.76 13.19 -11.21
N VAL A 466 40.09 13.13 -11.19
CA VAL A 466 40.95 14.15 -10.59
C VAL A 466 42.03 14.62 -11.55
N SER A 467 42.29 15.92 -11.56
CA SER A 467 43.43 16.55 -12.24
C SER A 467 44.29 17.31 -11.24
N THR A 468 45.59 17.00 -11.23
CA THR A 468 46.59 17.65 -10.36
C THR A 468 47.41 18.71 -11.10
N ASN A 469 47.05 19.00 -12.36
CA ASN A 469 47.80 19.88 -13.25
C ASN A 469 46.86 20.82 -14.04
N ASN A 470 45.90 21.41 -13.33
CA ASN A 470 44.99 22.41 -13.86
C ASN A 470 44.13 21.95 -15.06
N GLY A 471 43.86 20.65 -15.18
CA GLY A 471 43.01 20.05 -16.22
C GLY A 471 43.75 19.53 -17.46
N SER A 472 45.09 19.58 -17.50
CA SER A 472 45.87 19.08 -18.65
C SER A 472 45.86 17.55 -18.78
N SER A 473 45.73 16.83 -17.67
CA SER A 473 45.49 15.38 -17.65
C SER A 473 44.57 15.00 -16.49
N TRP A 474 43.90 13.85 -16.63
CA TRP A 474 42.92 13.35 -15.68
C TRP A 474 43.20 11.91 -15.29
N LYS A 475 42.95 11.58 -14.03
CA LYS A 475 42.97 10.22 -13.49
C LYS A 475 41.57 9.85 -13.03
N ASP A 476 41.08 8.70 -13.48
CA ASP A 476 39.90 8.05 -12.93
C ASP A 476 40.25 7.41 -11.57
N ILE A 477 39.52 7.78 -10.53
CA ILE A 477 39.68 7.27 -9.15
C ILE A 477 38.42 6.57 -8.65
N SER A 478 37.61 6.05 -9.56
CA SER A 478 36.29 5.49 -9.24
C SER A 478 36.33 4.01 -8.85
N SER A 479 37.44 3.31 -9.09
CA SER A 479 37.58 1.90 -8.73
C SER A 479 37.50 1.72 -7.21
N GLY A 480 36.64 0.80 -6.76
CA GLY A 480 36.21 0.62 -5.38
C GLY A 480 34.78 1.10 -5.11
N LEU A 481 34.21 1.95 -5.97
CA LEU A 481 32.82 2.40 -5.87
C LEU A 481 31.86 1.38 -6.49
N GLY A 482 31.12 0.64 -5.66
CA GLY A 482 30.05 -0.26 -6.12
C GLY A 482 28.75 0.49 -6.43
N ILE A 483 28.73 1.33 -7.48
CA ILE A 483 27.64 2.28 -7.77
C ILE A 483 26.89 2.09 -9.11
N THR A 484 27.10 0.98 -9.80
CA THR A 484 26.53 0.77 -11.14
C THR A 484 25.00 0.67 -11.13
N GLN A 485 24.35 1.44 -12.00
CA GLN A 485 22.90 1.47 -12.19
C GLN A 485 22.47 0.50 -13.29
N LEU A 486 21.92 -0.66 -12.92
CA LEU A 486 21.56 -1.72 -13.87
C LEU A 486 20.14 -1.57 -14.38
N TRP A 487 19.92 -1.86 -15.67
CA TRP A 487 18.61 -2.07 -16.27
C TRP A 487 18.20 -3.54 -16.23
N SER A 488 19.12 -4.45 -16.58
CA SER A 488 18.91 -5.90 -16.58
C SER A 488 20.26 -6.64 -16.60
N ILE A 489 20.23 -7.93 -16.24
CA ILE A 489 21.40 -8.80 -16.19
C ILE A 489 21.10 -10.12 -16.92
N ASP A 490 22.15 -10.78 -17.39
CA ASP A 490 22.08 -12.19 -17.76
C ASP A 490 23.33 -12.95 -17.30
N VAL A 491 23.17 -14.23 -16.99
CA VAL A 491 24.23 -15.09 -16.46
C VAL A 491 24.35 -16.35 -17.30
N SER A 492 25.59 -16.72 -17.63
CA SER A 492 25.86 -17.88 -18.47
C SER A 492 25.41 -19.17 -17.78
N GLN A 493 24.77 -20.03 -18.57
CA GLN A 493 24.37 -21.38 -18.13
C GLN A 493 25.41 -22.45 -18.48
N THR A 494 26.50 -22.06 -19.16
CA THR A 494 27.53 -22.99 -19.70
C THR A 494 28.95 -22.64 -19.27
N GLU A 495 29.18 -21.45 -18.72
CA GLU A 495 30.49 -21.00 -18.24
C GLU A 495 30.33 -20.24 -16.91
N PRO A 496 30.83 -20.76 -15.78
CA PRO A 496 30.70 -20.10 -14.48
C PRO A 496 31.37 -18.73 -14.45
N GLY A 497 30.76 -17.76 -13.77
CA GLY A 497 31.32 -16.42 -13.62
C GLY A 497 31.30 -15.58 -14.90
N TYR A 498 30.58 -15.99 -15.95
CA TYR A 498 30.33 -15.17 -17.13
C TYR A 498 28.99 -14.45 -17.00
N ILE A 499 29.03 -13.12 -16.87
CA ILE A 499 27.86 -12.26 -16.62
C ILE A 499 27.79 -11.17 -17.70
N ALA A 500 26.60 -10.79 -18.14
CA ALA A 500 26.39 -9.65 -19.02
C ALA A 500 25.41 -8.66 -18.39
N LEU A 501 25.70 -7.37 -18.51
CA LEU A 501 24.97 -6.27 -17.89
C LEU A 501 24.53 -5.26 -18.92
N GLY A 502 23.31 -4.77 -18.79
CA GLY A 502 22.91 -3.48 -19.33
C GLY A 502 22.89 -2.43 -18.23
N THR A 503 23.61 -1.34 -18.44
CA THR A 503 23.76 -0.27 -17.46
C THR A 503 23.25 1.06 -18.00
N GLN A 504 22.86 1.94 -17.10
CA GLN A 504 22.51 3.30 -17.43
C GLN A 504 23.76 4.16 -17.60
N ASP A 505 23.80 4.98 -18.65
CA ASP A 505 24.87 5.95 -19.00
C ASP A 505 26.26 5.34 -19.31
N ASN A 506 26.55 4.15 -18.79
CA ASN A 506 27.84 3.47 -18.84
C ASN A 506 27.87 2.29 -19.83
N GLY A 507 26.83 2.12 -20.64
CA GLY A 507 26.76 1.12 -21.69
C GLY A 507 26.46 -0.29 -21.20
N SER A 508 27.08 -1.28 -21.84
CA SER A 508 26.96 -2.70 -21.53
C SER A 508 28.30 -3.22 -21.04
N HIS A 509 28.26 -4.06 -20.02
CA HIS A 509 29.44 -4.68 -19.44
C HIS A 509 29.35 -6.20 -19.47
N ILE A 510 30.49 -6.87 -19.50
CA ILE A 510 30.56 -8.32 -19.30
C ILE A 510 31.62 -8.66 -18.25
N LEU A 511 31.33 -9.64 -17.41
CA LEU A 511 32.33 -10.33 -16.61
C LEU A 511 32.77 -11.56 -17.38
N LYS A 512 34.07 -11.71 -17.62
CA LYS A 512 34.67 -12.94 -18.13
C LYS A 512 36.08 -13.08 -17.59
N ASN A 513 36.51 -14.31 -17.31
CA ASN A 513 37.83 -14.58 -16.72
C ASN A 513 38.12 -13.74 -15.45
N GLY A 514 37.09 -13.50 -14.62
CA GLY A 514 37.21 -12.71 -13.38
C GLY A 514 37.42 -11.21 -13.58
N LYS A 515 37.25 -10.69 -14.80
CA LYS A 515 37.43 -9.26 -15.12
C LYS A 515 36.21 -8.67 -15.83
N TRP A 516 35.87 -7.44 -15.44
CA TRP A 516 34.82 -6.65 -16.06
C TRP A 516 35.32 -5.91 -17.30
N TYR A 517 34.54 -5.98 -18.37
CA TYR A 517 34.83 -5.30 -19.64
C TYR A 517 33.65 -4.46 -20.08
N HIS A 518 33.91 -3.21 -20.47
CA HIS A 518 32.95 -2.40 -21.22
C HIS A 518 32.99 -2.79 -22.70
N VAL A 519 31.83 -3.11 -23.27
CA VAL A 519 31.72 -3.73 -24.60
C VAL A 519 30.81 -3.01 -25.59
N ASN A 520 29.98 -2.08 -25.13
CA ASN A 520 29.09 -1.29 -25.99
C ASN A 520 28.53 -0.09 -25.22
N GLY A 521 28.56 1.12 -25.77
CA GLY A 521 28.28 2.38 -25.04
C GLY A 521 26.81 2.82 -25.05
N GLY A 522 26.53 4.01 -24.52
CA GLY A 522 25.17 4.54 -24.40
C GLY A 522 24.47 4.02 -23.13
N ASP A 523 23.14 3.78 -23.18
CA ASP A 523 22.51 2.95 -22.14
C ASP A 523 22.47 1.52 -22.67
N GLY A 524 23.08 0.58 -21.95
CA GLY A 524 22.90 -0.85 -22.20
C GLY A 524 21.59 -1.31 -21.58
N MET A 525 20.68 -1.89 -22.36
CA MET A 525 19.34 -2.28 -21.90
C MET A 525 19.29 -3.75 -21.46
N VAL A 526 18.71 -4.63 -22.26
CA VAL A 526 18.62 -6.07 -21.98
C VAL A 526 19.80 -6.80 -22.62
N PRO A 527 20.71 -7.41 -21.84
CA PRO A 527 21.70 -8.35 -22.35
C PRO A 527 21.10 -9.76 -22.48
N LEU A 528 21.68 -10.61 -23.34
CA LEU A 528 21.42 -12.06 -23.36
C LEU A 528 22.70 -12.84 -23.63
N ILE A 529 22.89 -13.97 -22.96
CA ILE A 529 23.97 -14.93 -23.21
C ILE A 529 23.35 -16.18 -23.84
N ASP A 530 23.94 -16.67 -24.93
CA ASP A 530 23.43 -17.85 -25.62
C ASP A 530 23.53 -19.10 -24.73
N SER A 531 22.40 -19.82 -24.61
CA SER A 531 22.25 -20.98 -23.75
C SER A 531 23.14 -22.17 -24.13
N GLU A 532 23.67 -22.20 -25.36
CA GLU A 532 24.58 -23.23 -25.84
C GLU A 532 26.05 -22.85 -25.67
N SER A 533 26.39 -21.55 -25.73
CA SER A 533 27.77 -21.08 -25.64
C SER A 533 27.88 -19.55 -25.46
N PRO A 534 28.69 -19.06 -24.50
CA PRO A 534 28.90 -17.62 -24.31
C PRO A 534 29.70 -16.96 -25.45
N GLN A 535 30.15 -17.73 -26.47
CA GLN A 535 30.68 -17.16 -27.70
C GLN A 535 29.66 -16.27 -28.40
N TYR A 536 28.38 -16.62 -28.29
CA TYR A 536 27.27 -15.80 -28.77
C TYR A 536 26.63 -15.10 -27.58
N LEU A 537 26.57 -13.77 -27.64
CA LEU A 537 25.89 -12.96 -26.65
C LEU A 537 25.41 -11.67 -27.30
N TYR A 538 24.51 -11.00 -26.61
CA TYR A 538 23.77 -9.88 -27.15
C TYR A 538 23.75 -8.77 -26.12
N THR A 539 23.88 -7.55 -26.63
CA THR A 539 23.64 -6.32 -25.86
C THR A 539 22.57 -5.54 -26.60
N SER A 540 21.75 -4.78 -25.89
CA SER A 540 20.78 -3.88 -26.52
C SER A 540 20.93 -2.45 -26.04
N MET A 541 20.37 -1.52 -26.79
CA MET A 541 20.20 -0.11 -26.42
C MET A 541 18.72 0.25 -26.51
N GLN A 542 18.39 1.51 -26.20
CA GLN A 542 17.03 2.07 -26.25
C GLN A 542 16.28 1.65 -27.52
N ASN A 543 14.95 1.53 -27.42
CA ASN A 543 14.04 1.40 -28.57
C ASN A 543 14.37 0.21 -29.51
N GLY A 544 14.83 -0.91 -28.93
CA GLY A 544 15.04 -2.18 -29.64
C GLY A 544 16.27 -2.22 -30.55
N ASN A 545 17.30 -1.40 -30.30
CA ASN A 545 18.58 -1.58 -30.98
C ASN A 545 19.30 -2.79 -30.36
N ILE A 546 19.70 -3.78 -31.17
CA ILE A 546 20.32 -5.02 -30.67
C ILE A 546 21.64 -5.25 -31.41
N TYR A 547 22.65 -5.64 -30.65
CA TYR A 547 23.98 -5.99 -31.12
C TYR A 547 24.29 -7.42 -30.70
N ARG A 548 25.03 -8.13 -31.55
CA ARG A 548 25.44 -9.51 -31.33
C ARG A 548 26.95 -9.64 -31.42
N SER A 549 27.51 -10.36 -30.46
CA SER A 549 28.86 -10.90 -30.52
C SER A 549 28.83 -12.37 -30.96
N VAL A 550 29.90 -12.79 -31.64
CA VAL A 550 30.11 -14.18 -32.09
C VAL A 550 31.49 -14.70 -31.65
N ASN A 551 32.14 -13.99 -30.72
CA ASN A 551 33.52 -14.22 -30.29
C ASN A 551 33.73 -13.95 -28.79
N GLY A 552 32.72 -14.25 -27.97
CA GLY A 552 32.83 -14.13 -26.50
C GLY A 552 32.99 -12.68 -26.04
N GLY A 553 32.32 -11.76 -26.72
CA GLY A 553 32.20 -10.36 -26.30
C GLY A 553 33.40 -9.49 -26.67
N ASN A 554 34.31 -10.00 -27.49
CA ASN A 554 35.46 -9.23 -27.98
C ASN A 554 35.07 -8.19 -29.03
N SER A 555 34.02 -8.46 -29.82
CA SER A 555 33.42 -7.47 -30.71
C SER A 555 31.92 -7.71 -30.91
N PHE A 556 31.21 -6.65 -31.30
CA PHE A 556 29.77 -6.64 -31.49
C PHE A 556 29.38 -6.06 -32.85
N SER A 557 28.32 -6.60 -33.44
CA SER A 557 27.74 -6.14 -34.70
C SER A 557 26.26 -5.83 -34.51
N ARG A 558 25.78 -4.69 -35.02
CA ARG A 558 24.36 -4.31 -34.90
C ARG A 558 23.52 -5.23 -35.77
N ILE A 559 22.62 -6.00 -35.15
CA ILE A 559 21.71 -6.93 -35.82
C ILE A 559 20.27 -6.41 -35.86
N LEU A 560 19.92 -5.41 -35.05
CA LEU A 560 18.61 -4.75 -35.08
C LEU A 560 18.78 -3.26 -34.79
N HIS A 561 18.02 -2.41 -35.49
CA HIS A 561 18.03 -0.97 -35.25
C HIS A 561 16.62 -0.40 -35.22
N THR A 562 16.43 0.72 -34.54
CA THR A 562 15.15 1.46 -34.54
C THR A 562 14.75 1.82 -35.97
N GLY A 563 13.47 1.66 -36.30
CA GLY A 563 12.93 1.89 -37.63
C GLY A 563 13.16 0.77 -38.65
N ARG A 564 13.78 -0.37 -38.26
CA ARG A 564 13.92 -1.54 -39.16
C ARG A 564 12.57 -2.08 -39.62
N PHE A 565 11.56 -2.06 -38.74
CA PHE A 565 10.22 -2.52 -39.05
C PHE A 565 9.29 -1.34 -39.33
N THR A 566 8.55 -1.39 -40.43
CA THR A 566 7.61 -0.35 -40.85
C THR A 566 6.39 -0.32 -39.92
N ASN A 567 5.94 0.87 -39.53
CA ASN A 567 4.80 1.05 -38.63
C ASN A 567 4.93 0.23 -37.33
N GLU A 568 6.10 0.26 -36.71
CA GLU A 568 6.33 -0.35 -35.39
C GLU A 568 6.97 0.67 -34.46
N SER A 569 6.66 0.54 -33.17
CA SER A 569 7.29 1.30 -32.10
C SER A 569 7.63 0.37 -30.94
N SER A 570 8.73 0.67 -30.26
CA SER A 570 9.24 -0.11 -29.13
C SER A 570 8.98 0.64 -27.83
N ALA A 571 8.89 -0.10 -26.73
CA ALA A 571 9.09 0.47 -25.40
C ALA A 571 10.53 1.00 -25.28
N TRP A 572 10.78 1.90 -24.32
CA TRP A 572 12.11 2.46 -24.06
C TRP A 572 13.14 1.35 -23.82
N VAL A 573 12.78 0.40 -22.96
CA VAL A 573 13.44 -0.90 -22.78
C VAL A 573 12.61 -1.94 -23.51
N ALA A 574 13.10 -2.42 -24.65
CA ALA A 574 12.38 -3.42 -25.46
C ALA A 574 12.51 -4.81 -24.81
N PRO A 575 11.42 -5.58 -24.64
CA PRO A 575 11.55 -6.96 -24.20
C PRO A 575 12.27 -7.78 -25.27
N PHE A 576 13.36 -8.41 -24.87
CA PHE A 576 14.21 -9.21 -25.73
C PHE A 576 14.57 -10.50 -25.01
N VAL A 577 14.13 -11.64 -25.53
CA VAL A 577 14.29 -12.94 -24.88
C VAL A 577 14.77 -14.01 -25.84
N MET A 578 15.37 -15.04 -25.27
CA MET A 578 15.88 -16.21 -25.98
C MET A 578 14.97 -17.42 -25.74
N ASN A 579 14.94 -18.33 -26.69
CA ASN A 579 14.34 -19.64 -26.46
C ASN A 579 15.15 -20.41 -25.39
N PRO A 580 14.51 -20.97 -24.35
CA PRO A 580 15.20 -21.61 -23.23
C PRO A 580 16.06 -22.84 -23.60
N TYR A 581 15.84 -23.47 -24.77
CA TYR A 581 16.61 -24.65 -25.21
C TYR A 581 17.40 -24.43 -26.50
N SER A 582 17.31 -23.26 -27.12
CA SER A 582 18.13 -22.98 -28.29
C SER A 582 18.47 -21.51 -28.39
N GLY A 583 19.76 -21.19 -28.23
CA GLY A 583 20.27 -19.85 -28.44
C GLY A 583 20.20 -19.34 -29.88
N ARG A 584 19.79 -20.20 -30.82
CA ARG A 584 19.50 -19.80 -32.21
C ARG A 584 18.21 -18.99 -32.34
N SER A 585 17.24 -19.21 -31.47
CA SER A 585 15.94 -18.56 -31.57
C SER A 585 15.78 -17.42 -30.57
N LEU A 586 15.42 -16.25 -31.10
CA LEU A 586 15.33 -14.99 -30.36
C LEU A 586 13.99 -14.31 -30.64
N TYR A 587 13.48 -13.56 -29.67
CA TYR A 587 12.22 -12.84 -29.76
C TYR A 587 12.42 -11.42 -29.24
N VAL A 588 11.91 -10.45 -29.99
CA VAL A 588 11.92 -9.03 -29.59
C VAL A 588 10.52 -8.44 -29.72
N GLY A 589 10.11 -7.66 -28.72
CA GLY A 589 8.82 -6.99 -28.71
C GLY A 589 8.90 -5.52 -29.14
N TYR A 590 8.05 -5.18 -30.10
CA TYR A 590 7.64 -3.82 -30.46
C TYR A 590 6.16 -3.68 -30.08
N ARG A 591 5.28 -3.12 -30.92
CA ARG A 591 3.83 -3.32 -30.77
C ARG A 591 3.43 -4.75 -31.12
N ASN A 592 4.33 -5.47 -31.80
CA ASN A 592 4.22 -6.86 -32.17
C ASN A 592 5.53 -7.60 -31.88
N ILE A 593 5.45 -8.93 -31.84
CA ILE A 593 6.61 -9.79 -31.63
C ILE A 593 7.26 -10.13 -32.97
N TYR A 594 8.59 -10.03 -32.99
CA TYR A 594 9.43 -10.50 -34.08
C TYR A 594 10.30 -11.65 -33.59
N LYS A 595 10.34 -12.73 -34.36
CA LYS A 595 11.13 -13.94 -34.09
C LYS A 595 12.29 -14.04 -35.07
N SER A 596 13.44 -14.47 -34.57
CA SER A 596 14.58 -14.98 -35.33
C SER A 596 14.81 -16.45 -35.01
N GLU A 597 15.33 -17.21 -35.98
CA GLU A 597 15.72 -18.63 -35.84
C GLU A 597 17.21 -18.85 -36.20
N ASN A 598 17.93 -17.76 -36.43
CA ASN A 598 19.32 -17.78 -36.90
C ASN A 598 20.17 -16.73 -36.18
N ARG A 599 20.02 -16.67 -34.86
CA ARG A 599 20.78 -15.77 -33.97
C ARG A 599 20.63 -14.30 -34.36
N GLY A 600 19.44 -13.88 -34.78
CA GLY A 600 19.13 -12.48 -35.10
C GLY A 600 19.56 -12.01 -36.50
N SER A 601 19.97 -12.92 -37.39
CA SER A 601 20.37 -12.55 -38.76
C SER A 601 19.15 -12.13 -39.60
N ASN A 602 18.04 -12.88 -39.47
CA ASN A 602 16.74 -12.56 -40.08
C ASN A 602 15.63 -12.56 -39.03
N TRP A 603 14.59 -11.76 -39.27
CA TRP A 603 13.46 -11.57 -38.36
C TRP A 603 12.15 -11.66 -39.13
N ARG A 604 11.15 -12.34 -38.55
CA ARG A 604 9.76 -12.41 -39.05
C ARG A 604 8.78 -11.96 -37.97
N LYS A 605 7.74 -11.22 -38.36
CA LYS A 605 6.63 -10.86 -37.48
C LYS A 605 5.79 -12.11 -37.18
N ILE A 606 5.43 -12.33 -35.92
CA ILE A 606 4.64 -13.49 -35.48
C ILE A 606 3.40 -13.12 -34.67
N SER A 607 3.01 -11.84 -34.64
CA SER A 607 1.81 -11.40 -33.95
C SER A 607 1.13 -10.26 -34.68
N SER A 608 -0.13 -10.04 -34.33
CA SER A 608 -0.98 -8.94 -34.79
C SER A 608 -1.76 -8.34 -33.62
N ILE A 609 -1.05 -8.04 -32.53
CA ILE A 609 -1.59 -7.37 -31.33
C ILE A 609 -1.76 -5.87 -31.62
N ASP A 610 -0.75 -5.27 -32.27
CA ASP A 610 -0.71 -3.93 -32.88
C ASP A 610 -1.48 -2.80 -32.15
N ARG A 611 -1.32 -2.68 -30.84
CA ARG A 611 -2.00 -1.65 -30.02
C ARG A 611 -1.02 -0.71 -29.33
N TYR A 612 -0.27 -1.23 -28.36
CA TYR A 612 0.75 -0.52 -27.59
C TYR A 612 2.06 -1.31 -27.63
N PRO A 613 3.21 -0.66 -27.42
CA PRO A 613 4.47 -1.38 -27.25
C PRO A 613 4.39 -2.42 -26.13
N LEU A 614 4.99 -3.58 -26.35
CA LEU A 614 5.05 -4.68 -25.40
C LEU A 614 6.13 -4.42 -24.35
N ASN A 615 5.88 -4.85 -23.11
CA ASN A 615 6.76 -4.65 -21.97
C ASN A 615 7.54 -5.91 -21.59
N VAL A 616 6.95 -7.09 -21.80
CA VAL A 616 7.53 -8.38 -21.38
C VAL A 616 7.16 -9.49 -22.37
N ILE A 617 8.06 -10.45 -22.56
CA ILE A 617 7.84 -11.67 -23.32
C ILE A 617 8.36 -12.85 -22.48
N ALA A 618 7.64 -13.97 -22.45
CA ALA A 618 8.12 -15.22 -21.89
C ALA A 618 7.76 -16.39 -22.81
N ILE A 619 8.69 -17.32 -22.98
CA ILE A 619 8.52 -18.55 -23.76
C ILE A 619 8.36 -19.70 -22.79
N ALA A 620 7.31 -20.51 -22.95
CA ALA A 620 7.08 -21.64 -22.06
C ALA A 620 8.18 -22.72 -22.26
N PRO A 621 8.90 -23.15 -21.20
CA PRO A 621 9.95 -24.15 -21.36
C PRO A 621 9.42 -25.55 -21.72
N SER A 622 8.20 -25.92 -21.34
CA SER A 622 7.68 -27.26 -21.70
C SER A 622 7.12 -27.34 -23.13
N ASP A 623 6.79 -26.21 -23.76
CA ASP A 623 6.29 -26.14 -25.15
C ASP A 623 6.55 -24.75 -25.74
N THR A 624 7.54 -24.65 -26.64
CA THR A 624 7.95 -23.35 -27.23
C THR A 624 6.95 -22.78 -28.24
N ASN A 625 5.85 -23.48 -28.55
CA ASN A 625 4.72 -22.92 -29.28
C ASN A 625 3.85 -22.01 -28.41
N VAL A 626 3.96 -22.16 -27.08
CA VAL A 626 3.25 -21.33 -26.10
C VAL A 626 4.13 -20.14 -25.73
N ILE A 627 3.64 -18.94 -26.10
CA ILE A 627 4.35 -17.68 -25.87
C ILE A 627 3.39 -16.72 -25.17
N TYR A 628 3.90 -16.11 -24.10
CA TYR A 628 3.24 -15.07 -23.34
C TYR A 628 3.89 -13.72 -23.62
N THR A 629 3.08 -12.68 -23.73
CA THR A 629 3.57 -11.30 -23.77
C THR A 629 2.57 -10.36 -23.12
N ALA A 630 2.99 -9.19 -22.66
CA ALA A 630 2.06 -8.20 -22.14
C ALA A 630 2.34 -6.80 -22.66
N THR A 631 1.27 -6.02 -22.78
CA THR A 631 1.34 -4.55 -22.72
C THR A 631 1.45 -4.12 -21.25
N ALA A 632 1.21 -2.85 -20.93
CA ALA A 632 1.13 -2.42 -19.53
C ALA A 632 0.03 -3.17 -18.74
N SER A 633 -1.14 -3.41 -19.34
CA SER A 633 -2.31 -3.96 -18.61
C SER A 633 -2.77 -5.33 -19.10
N ASP A 634 -2.55 -5.66 -20.37
CA ASP A 634 -3.12 -6.86 -20.97
C ASP A 634 -2.03 -7.91 -21.22
N LEU A 635 -2.23 -9.11 -20.65
CA LEU A 635 -1.46 -10.32 -20.91
C LEU A 635 -2.08 -11.09 -22.08
N TYR A 636 -1.27 -11.39 -23.08
CA TYR A 636 -1.62 -12.17 -24.25
C TYR A 636 -0.92 -13.52 -24.24
N VAL A 637 -1.58 -14.52 -24.81
CA VAL A 637 -1.00 -15.84 -25.06
C VAL A 637 -1.28 -16.30 -26.48
N THR A 638 -0.29 -16.95 -27.08
CA THR A 638 -0.47 -17.84 -28.23
C THR A 638 -0.14 -19.27 -27.80
N LYS A 639 -0.82 -20.25 -28.38
CA LYS A 639 -0.53 -21.69 -28.19
C LYS A 639 -0.11 -22.37 -29.50
N ASP A 640 0.12 -21.59 -30.56
CA ASP A 640 0.34 -22.07 -31.93
C ASP A 640 1.46 -21.31 -32.64
N GLU A 641 2.46 -20.89 -31.86
CA GLU A 641 3.66 -20.19 -32.34
C GLU A 641 3.37 -18.83 -33.00
N GLY A 642 2.31 -18.17 -32.53
CA GLY A 642 1.93 -16.82 -32.93
C GLY A 642 0.91 -16.73 -34.08
N LYS A 643 0.34 -17.85 -34.54
CA LYS A 643 -0.71 -17.82 -35.57
C LYS A 643 -2.00 -17.21 -35.05
N SER A 644 -2.32 -17.44 -33.77
CA SER A 644 -3.44 -16.83 -33.06
C SER A 644 -3.03 -16.34 -31.67
N TRP A 645 -3.62 -15.22 -31.26
CA TRP A 645 -3.35 -14.57 -29.98
C TRP A 645 -4.66 -14.26 -29.27
N LYS A 646 -4.72 -14.51 -27.95
CA LYS A 646 -5.86 -14.14 -27.10
C LYS A 646 -5.39 -13.39 -25.87
N VAL A 647 -6.22 -12.47 -25.37
CA VAL A 647 -6.03 -11.89 -24.03
C VAL A 647 -6.35 -12.99 -23.02
N LEU A 648 -5.43 -13.23 -22.11
CA LEU A 648 -5.56 -14.23 -21.04
C LEU A 648 -5.94 -13.59 -19.70
N PHE A 649 -5.40 -12.41 -19.43
CA PHE A 649 -5.55 -11.70 -18.16
C PHE A 649 -5.39 -10.21 -18.41
N SER A 650 -6.18 -9.39 -17.71
CA SER A 650 -6.05 -7.94 -17.72
C SER A 650 -5.89 -7.45 -16.28
N ALA A 651 -4.91 -6.58 -16.07
CA ALA A 651 -4.58 -5.96 -14.80
C ALA A 651 -4.90 -4.46 -14.81
N ASN A 652 -5.14 -3.91 -13.63
CA ASN A 652 -5.28 -2.48 -13.39
C ASN A 652 -3.96 -1.78 -13.03
N ALA A 653 -2.84 -2.50 -13.13
CA ALA A 653 -1.49 -2.03 -12.83
C ALA A 653 -0.50 -2.60 -13.86
N GLN A 654 0.74 -2.08 -13.87
CA GLN A 654 1.71 -2.44 -14.90
C GLN A 654 2.23 -3.87 -14.74
N ILE A 655 1.98 -4.73 -15.74
CA ILE A 655 2.57 -6.07 -15.83
C ILE A 655 4.06 -5.94 -16.14
N LYS A 656 4.92 -6.51 -15.28
CA LYS A 656 6.38 -6.35 -15.36
C LYS A 656 7.17 -7.64 -15.48
N GLY A 657 6.70 -8.71 -14.85
CA GLY A 657 7.37 -10.01 -14.88
C GLY A 657 6.42 -11.13 -15.28
N ILE A 658 6.95 -12.10 -16.02
CA ILE A 658 6.26 -13.37 -16.34
C ILE A 658 7.25 -14.50 -16.12
N ALA A 659 6.92 -15.45 -15.26
CA ALA A 659 7.63 -16.72 -15.10
C ALA A 659 6.69 -17.87 -15.50
N VAL A 660 7.16 -18.81 -16.30
CA VAL A 660 6.36 -19.97 -16.77
C VAL A 660 6.89 -21.24 -16.14
N ASP A 661 5.99 -22.13 -15.71
CA ASP A 661 6.33 -23.44 -15.16
C ASP A 661 7.09 -24.27 -16.21
N ASN A 662 8.15 -24.96 -15.77
CA ASN A 662 9.05 -25.69 -16.66
C ASN A 662 8.42 -27.00 -17.17
N LYS A 663 7.33 -27.48 -16.56
CA LYS A 663 6.67 -28.75 -16.88
C LYS A 663 5.25 -28.56 -17.41
N ASN A 664 4.60 -27.44 -17.11
CA ASN A 664 3.25 -27.13 -17.58
C ASN A 664 3.21 -25.78 -18.31
N PRO A 665 3.00 -25.75 -19.65
CA PRO A 665 3.05 -24.51 -20.40
C PRO A 665 1.85 -23.60 -20.12
N GLU A 666 0.80 -24.10 -19.45
CA GLU A 666 -0.39 -23.32 -19.10
C GLU A 666 -0.37 -22.77 -17.67
N ARG A 667 0.69 -23.07 -16.90
CA ARG A 667 0.89 -22.55 -15.54
C ARG A 667 1.99 -21.50 -15.54
N LEU A 668 1.68 -20.31 -15.05
CA LEU A 668 2.58 -19.18 -15.03
C LEU A 668 2.31 -18.26 -13.84
N TRP A 669 3.26 -17.39 -13.55
CA TRP A 669 3.14 -16.33 -12.56
C TRP A 669 3.42 -14.98 -13.20
N VAL A 670 2.65 -13.98 -12.80
CA VAL A 670 2.71 -12.63 -13.34
C VAL A 670 2.85 -11.65 -12.19
N THR A 671 3.74 -10.67 -12.34
CA THR A 671 3.88 -9.57 -11.39
C THR A 671 3.29 -8.27 -11.91
N LEU A 672 2.67 -7.54 -11.01
CA LEU A 672 2.17 -6.20 -11.18
C LEU A 672 3.04 -5.24 -10.36
N SER A 673 3.59 -4.23 -11.02
CA SER A 673 4.33 -3.15 -10.38
C SER A 673 3.43 -1.97 -10.03
N GLY A 674 3.94 -1.03 -9.26
CA GLY A 674 3.20 0.13 -8.75
C GLY A 674 2.59 -0.13 -7.39
N TYR A 675 1.74 0.79 -6.92
CA TYR A 675 1.27 0.82 -5.52
C TYR A 675 -0.17 0.32 -5.34
N SER A 676 -0.47 -0.86 -5.87
CA SER A 676 -1.76 -1.53 -5.69
C SER A 676 -1.66 -2.56 -4.56
N ASP A 677 -2.10 -2.19 -3.35
CA ASP A 677 -1.98 -3.05 -2.17
C ASP A 677 -2.68 -4.40 -2.36
N GLY A 678 -2.05 -5.47 -1.86
CA GLY A 678 -2.50 -6.85 -2.02
C GLY A 678 -2.61 -7.35 -3.47
N ASN A 679 -2.24 -6.58 -4.50
CA ASN A 679 -2.40 -6.92 -5.92
C ASN A 679 -1.07 -6.83 -6.67
N LYS A 680 -0.17 -7.76 -6.35
CA LYS A 680 1.23 -7.76 -6.79
C LYS A 680 1.59 -9.00 -7.61
N VAL A 681 1.13 -10.18 -7.21
CA VAL A 681 1.53 -11.44 -7.86
C VAL A 681 0.31 -12.32 -8.08
N PHE A 682 0.17 -12.83 -9.31
CA PHE A 682 -0.91 -13.72 -9.70
C PHE A 682 -0.33 -15.03 -10.25
N GLU A 683 -0.84 -16.16 -9.78
CA GLU A 683 -0.66 -17.46 -10.42
C GLU A 683 -1.81 -17.70 -11.40
N ILE A 684 -1.49 -18.04 -12.64
CA ILE A 684 -2.46 -18.37 -13.68
C ILE A 684 -2.26 -19.83 -14.07
N ASN A 685 -3.34 -20.62 -14.08
CA ASN A 685 -3.34 -22.00 -14.55
C ASN A 685 -4.50 -22.22 -15.51
N GLY A 686 -4.18 -22.42 -16.80
CA GLY A 686 -5.18 -22.42 -17.86
C GLY A 686 -5.76 -21.02 -18.05
N ASP A 687 -7.02 -20.82 -17.66
CA ASP A 687 -7.75 -19.56 -17.69
C ASP A 687 -8.08 -19.00 -16.28
N LYS A 688 -7.63 -19.68 -15.23
CA LYS A 688 -7.91 -19.30 -13.84
C LYS A 688 -6.74 -18.49 -13.28
N ALA A 689 -6.99 -17.25 -12.91
CA ALA A 689 -6.05 -16.39 -12.20
C ALA A 689 -6.34 -16.40 -10.69
N GLN A 690 -5.33 -16.66 -9.88
CA GLN A 690 -5.37 -16.61 -8.42
C GLN A 690 -4.37 -15.55 -7.94
N ASN A 691 -4.83 -14.61 -7.11
CA ASN A 691 -3.94 -13.68 -6.44
C ASN A 691 -3.16 -14.42 -5.34
N ILE A 692 -1.84 -14.35 -5.39
CA ILE A 692 -0.89 -14.95 -4.44
C ILE A 692 0.02 -13.89 -3.79
N SER A 693 -0.46 -12.65 -3.70
CA SER A 693 0.31 -11.56 -3.09
C SER A 693 0.42 -11.71 -1.57
N TYR A 694 -0.59 -12.30 -0.92
CA TYR A 694 -0.62 -12.62 0.51
C TYR A 694 -0.11 -11.49 1.40
N ASN A 695 1.04 -11.67 2.05
CA ASN A 695 1.66 -10.75 3.02
C ASN A 695 2.67 -9.77 2.39
N LEU A 696 2.77 -9.67 1.06
CA LEU A 696 3.69 -8.72 0.42
C LEU A 696 3.41 -7.28 0.87
N PRO A 697 4.45 -6.49 1.17
CA PRO A 697 4.27 -5.07 1.41
C PRO A 697 3.85 -4.36 0.11
N ASN A 698 3.24 -3.17 0.23
CA ASN A 698 2.79 -2.39 -0.90
C ASN A 698 3.96 -1.68 -1.61
N VAL A 699 4.88 -2.45 -2.18
CA VAL A 699 6.05 -1.98 -2.93
C VAL A 699 5.99 -2.46 -4.39
N PRO A 700 6.64 -1.77 -5.33
CA PRO A 700 6.77 -2.22 -6.71
C PRO A 700 7.45 -3.59 -6.82
N VAL A 701 6.95 -4.46 -7.72
CA VAL A 701 7.53 -5.77 -8.03
C VAL A 701 8.01 -5.78 -9.48
N ASN A 702 9.33 -5.80 -9.65
CA ASN A 702 10.01 -5.50 -10.92
C ASN A 702 10.26 -6.74 -11.78
N SER A 703 10.46 -7.91 -11.17
CA SER A 703 10.74 -9.18 -11.87
C SER A 703 10.27 -10.38 -11.04
N ILE A 704 10.03 -11.50 -11.72
CA ILE A 704 9.73 -12.80 -11.12
C ILE A 704 10.47 -13.90 -11.86
N ILE A 705 11.04 -14.84 -11.11
CA ILE A 705 11.65 -16.05 -11.65
C ILE A 705 11.19 -17.28 -10.87
N TYR A 706 11.03 -18.39 -11.58
CA TYR A 706 10.67 -19.69 -11.02
C TYR A 706 11.90 -20.61 -11.01
N HIS A 707 12.13 -21.27 -9.88
CA HIS A 707 13.19 -22.27 -9.76
C HIS A 707 12.74 -23.59 -10.41
N LYS A 708 13.28 -23.91 -11.59
CA LYS A 708 12.81 -25.01 -12.46
C LYS A 708 12.88 -26.41 -11.85
N ASN A 709 13.70 -26.60 -10.81
CA ASN A 709 13.85 -27.88 -10.11
C ASN A 709 12.96 -27.98 -8.86
N SER A 710 12.26 -26.90 -8.49
CA SER A 710 11.34 -26.88 -7.35
C SER A 710 9.89 -27.13 -7.78
N ALA A 711 9.00 -27.51 -6.86
CA ALA A 711 7.57 -27.58 -7.15
C ALA A 711 6.92 -26.20 -7.33
N ARG A 712 7.38 -25.20 -6.55
CA ARG A 712 6.76 -23.85 -6.51
C ARG A 712 7.65 -22.74 -5.91
N THR A 713 8.97 -22.90 -5.87
CA THR A 713 9.85 -21.83 -5.36
C THR A 713 9.90 -20.68 -6.36
N LEU A 714 9.42 -19.51 -5.93
CA LEU A 714 9.40 -18.27 -6.71
C LEU A 714 10.27 -17.24 -6.01
N TYR A 715 10.98 -16.44 -6.80
CA TYR A 715 11.65 -15.24 -6.31
C TYR A 715 11.11 -14.03 -7.04
N ILE A 716 10.98 -12.93 -6.31
CA ILE A 716 10.63 -11.65 -6.87
C ILE A 716 11.70 -10.61 -6.53
N ALA A 717 11.95 -9.72 -7.48
CA ALA A 717 12.71 -8.51 -7.27
C ALA A 717 11.75 -7.35 -7.00
N THR A 718 12.07 -6.54 -5.99
CA THR A 718 11.26 -5.41 -5.56
C THR A 718 12.12 -4.17 -5.37
N ASP A 719 11.50 -3.03 -5.11
CA ASP A 719 12.22 -1.79 -4.77
C ASP A 719 12.95 -1.84 -3.42
N VAL A 720 12.68 -2.85 -2.61
CA VAL A 720 13.23 -3.03 -1.26
C VAL A 720 14.07 -4.31 -1.12
N GLY A 721 14.47 -4.91 -2.25
CA GLY A 721 15.29 -6.13 -2.29
C GLY A 721 14.57 -7.34 -2.89
N VAL A 722 15.02 -8.53 -2.49
CA VAL A 722 14.57 -9.83 -3.01
C VAL A 722 13.68 -10.53 -2.00
N MET A 723 12.60 -11.13 -2.49
CA MET A 723 11.71 -11.96 -1.67
C MET A 723 11.55 -13.34 -2.30
N VAL A 724 11.37 -14.36 -1.46
CA VAL A 724 11.12 -15.75 -1.86
C VAL A 724 9.75 -16.17 -1.36
N PHE A 725 8.99 -16.88 -2.19
CA PHE A 725 7.70 -17.42 -1.82
C PHE A 725 7.87 -18.77 -1.10
N ASP A 726 7.30 -18.87 0.09
CA ASP A 726 7.16 -20.13 0.82
C ASP A 726 5.78 -20.74 0.55
N PRO A 727 5.71 -21.87 -0.21
CA PRO A 727 4.45 -22.50 -0.56
C PRO A 727 3.72 -23.13 0.64
N PHE A 728 4.35 -23.28 1.81
CA PHE A 728 3.77 -23.86 3.04
C PHE A 728 2.91 -22.87 3.80
N SER A 729 3.53 -21.76 4.22
CA SER A 729 2.84 -20.71 4.95
C SER A 729 1.96 -19.85 4.03
N LEU A 730 2.11 -20.00 2.70
CA LEU A 730 1.54 -19.11 1.70
C LEU A 730 1.97 -17.67 1.96
N GLU A 731 3.27 -17.50 2.24
CA GLU A 731 3.83 -16.19 2.56
C GLU A 731 5.12 -15.94 1.79
N TRP A 732 5.35 -14.67 1.51
CA TRP A 732 6.62 -14.18 1.02
C TRP A 732 7.54 -13.86 2.19
N GLN A 733 8.82 -14.18 2.00
CA GLN A 733 9.87 -14.00 2.99
C GLN A 733 11.00 -13.15 2.40
N VAL A 734 11.58 -12.28 3.22
CA VAL A 734 12.71 -11.44 2.81
C VAL A 734 13.97 -12.29 2.66
N LEU A 735 14.64 -12.10 1.53
CA LEU A 735 15.93 -12.70 1.23
C LEU A 735 16.94 -11.57 0.96
N ASN A 736 17.27 -10.77 1.99
CA ASN A 736 18.12 -9.57 1.85
C ASN A 736 19.37 -9.57 2.73
N VAL A 737 19.69 -10.65 3.46
CA VAL A 737 20.87 -10.62 4.34
C VAL A 737 22.14 -10.39 3.51
N GLY A 738 22.86 -9.31 3.81
CA GLY A 738 24.03 -8.86 3.03
C GLY A 738 23.69 -7.97 1.83
N LEU A 739 22.44 -7.99 1.33
CA LEU A 739 21.97 -7.13 0.24
C LEU A 739 21.47 -5.80 0.83
N PRO A 740 21.96 -4.63 0.36
CA PRO A 740 21.45 -3.35 0.81
C PRO A 740 19.98 -3.13 0.41
N PRO A 741 19.22 -2.27 1.10
CA PRO A 741 17.86 -1.88 0.71
C PRO A 741 17.91 -1.02 -0.57
N VAL A 742 17.99 -1.69 -1.72
CA VAL A 742 18.15 -1.08 -3.04
C VAL A 742 17.09 -1.64 -3.99
N VAL A 743 16.71 -0.82 -4.97
CA VAL A 743 15.88 -1.27 -6.09
C VAL A 743 16.57 -2.41 -6.83
N VAL A 744 15.91 -3.56 -6.88
CA VAL A 744 16.32 -4.71 -7.70
C VAL A 744 15.47 -4.73 -8.96
N ASN A 745 16.11 -4.62 -10.13
CA ASN A 745 15.42 -4.55 -11.42
C ASN A 745 15.23 -5.93 -12.04
N ASP A 746 16.17 -6.86 -11.83
CA ASP A 746 16.14 -8.16 -12.49
C ASP A 746 16.80 -9.26 -11.66
N LEU A 747 16.32 -10.50 -11.83
CA LEU A 747 16.85 -11.72 -11.22
C LEU A 747 17.20 -12.75 -12.29
N LYS A 748 18.26 -13.51 -12.04
CA LYS A 748 18.65 -14.66 -12.88
C LYS A 748 19.19 -15.79 -12.01
N ILE A 749 18.90 -17.04 -12.39
CA ILE A 749 19.51 -18.22 -11.77
C ILE A 749 20.57 -18.76 -12.71
N SER A 750 21.80 -18.94 -12.21
CA SER A 750 22.77 -19.83 -12.83
C SER A 750 22.59 -21.22 -12.26
N TYR A 751 21.98 -22.11 -13.04
CA TYR A 751 21.80 -23.51 -12.64
C TYR A 751 23.12 -24.28 -12.63
N LEU A 752 24.10 -23.80 -13.40
CA LEU A 752 25.45 -24.34 -13.41
C LEU A 752 26.17 -24.05 -12.09
N GLU A 753 25.98 -22.86 -11.52
CA GLU A 753 26.61 -22.45 -10.26
C GLU A 753 25.76 -22.73 -9.02
N GLY A 754 24.46 -23.03 -9.17
CA GLY A 754 23.54 -23.16 -8.05
C GLY A 754 23.32 -21.83 -7.32
N ARG A 755 23.35 -20.71 -8.06
CA ARG A 755 23.27 -19.34 -7.50
C ARG A 755 22.18 -18.52 -8.16
N ILE A 756 21.58 -17.64 -7.38
CA ILE A 756 20.70 -16.58 -7.85
C ILE A 756 21.45 -15.25 -7.84
N PHE A 757 21.27 -14.46 -8.89
CA PHE A 757 21.89 -13.16 -9.09
C PHE A 757 20.81 -12.08 -9.14
N ALA A 758 21.11 -10.93 -8.54
CA ALA A 758 20.26 -9.75 -8.48
C ALA A 758 20.96 -8.55 -9.13
N GLY A 759 20.32 -7.94 -10.11
CA GLY A 759 20.77 -6.71 -10.75
C GLY A 759 20.12 -5.50 -10.07
N THR A 760 20.93 -4.68 -9.41
CA THR A 760 20.45 -3.54 -8.62
C THR A 760 20.63 -2.20 -9.35
N HIS A 761 19.77 -1.23 -9.03
CA HIS A 761 19.86 0.12 -9.59
C HIS A 761 20.72 1.05 -8.73
N GLY A 762 22.05 0.82 -8.73
CA GLY A 762 23.02 1.68 -8.04
C GLY A 762 23.96 0.95 -7.10
N ARG A 763 23.88 -0.39 -7.01
CA ARG A 763 24.78 -1.22 -6.18
C ARG A 763 25.39 -2.39 -6.95
N GLY A 764 25.32 -2.38 -8.29
CA GLY A 764 25.85 -3.45 -9.14
C GLY A 764 25.10 -4.79 -9.01
N VAL A 765 25.82 -5.88 -9.25
CA VAL A 765 25.31 -7.25 -9.19
C VAL A 765 25.61 -7.87 -7.84
N TRP A 766 24.62 -8.57 -7.31
CA TRP A 766 24.75 -9.36 -6.09
C TRP A 766 24.35 -10.81 -6.36
N SER A 767 24.82 -11.74 -5.56
CA SER A 767 24.38 -13.13 -5.65
C SER A 767 24.33 -13.84 -4.30
N THR A 768 23.52 -14.89 -4.23
CA THR A 768 23.48 -15.84 -3.12
C THR A 768 23.22 -17.24 -3.66
N GLN A 769 23.27 -18.26 -2.81
CA GLN A 769 22.88 -19.62 -3.20
C GLN A 769 21.40 -19.65 -3.58
N VAL A 770 21.04 -20.48 -4.55
CA VAL A 770 19.62 -20.77 -4.81
C VAL A 770 19.04 -21.37 -3.53
N PHE A 771 17.92 -20.83 -3.08
CA PHE A 771 17.10 -21.46 -2.05
C PHE A 771 16.54 -22.77 -2.63
N ASP A 772 17.22 -23.87 -2.29
CA ASP A 772 16.86 -25.21 -2.74
C ASP A 772 16.04 -25.89 -1.66
N CYS A 773 14.73 -25.95 -1.92
CA CYS A 773 13.76 -26.45 -0.97
C CYS A 773 13.38 -27.89 -1.30
N ASN A 774 14.32 -28.81 -1.07
CA ASN A 774 14.10 -30.24 -1.28
C ASN A 774 13.61 -30.87 0.03
N THR A 775 12.30 -30.84 0.24
CA THR A 775 11.64 -31.71 1.23
C THR A 775 10.75 -32.69 0.48
N GLU A 776 10.76 -33.96 0.89
CA GLU A 776 9.95 -34.99 0.23
C GLU A 776 8.47 -34.63 0.35
N LYS A 777 7.71 -34.86 -0.73
CA LYS A 777 6.25 -34.67 -0.71
C LYS A 777 5.66 -35.59 0.35
N PRO A 778 4.96 -35.06 1.37
CA PRO A 778 4.41 -35.88 2.41
C PRO A 778 3.24 -36.70 1.88
N ASP A 779 3.09 -37.90 2.40
CA ASP A 779 1.97 -38.77 2.14
C ASP A 779 1.19 -39.04 3.43
N PHE A 780 -0.11 -39.28 3.33
CA PHE A 780 -0.92 -39.69 4.46
C PHE A 780 -1.97 -40.71 4.05
N THR A 781 -2.27 -41.61 4.99
CA THR A 781 -3.32 -42.60 4.82
C THR A 781 -4.60 -42.13 5.50
N PHE A 782 -5.74 -42.50 4.95
CA PHE A 782 -7.03 -42.28 5.60
C PHE A 782 -7.78 -43.60 5.84
N SER A 783 -8.58 -43.66 6.90
CA SER A 783 -9.48 -44.78 7.19
C SER A 783 -10.82 -44.26 7.69
N GLY A 784 -11.92 -44.75 7.09
CA GLY A 784 -13.29 -44.32 7.37
C GLY A 784 -14.01 -43.82 6.11
N PRO A 785 -15.33 -43.58 6.19
CA PRO A 785 -16.12 -43.10 5.06
C PRO A 785 -15.84 -41.61 4.78
N LEU A 786 -15.52 -41.24 3.53
CA LEU A 786 -15.30 -39.83 3.13
C LEU A 786 -16.59 -39.01 3.05
N ALA A 787 -17.74 -39.66 3.16
CA ALA A 787 -19.06 -39.02 3.25
C ALA A 787 -19.82 -39.59 4.43
N PHE A 788 -20.24 -38.74 5.37
CA PHE A 788 -20.96 -39.17 6.59
C PHE A 788 -21.84 -38.06 7.18
N CYS A 789 -22.69 -38.42 8.15
CA CYS A 789 -23.61 -37.50 8.81
C CYS A 789 -22.97 -36.84 10.03
N GLN A 790 -23.26 -35.55 10.23
CA GLN A 790 -22.74 -34.77 11.35
C GLN A 790 -23.02 -35.46 12.70
N GLY A 791 -21.98 -35.68 13.49
CA GLY A 791 -22.08 -36.22 14.86
C GLY A 791 -22.01 -37.74 15.02
N GLN A 792 -21.81 -38.52 13.94
CA GLN A 792 -21.76 -39.98 14.02
C GLN A 792 -20.40 -40.59 13.67
N ASP A 793 -19.82 -40.20 12.54
CA ASP A 793 -18.54 -40.75 12.04
C ASP A 793 -17.45 -39.68 11.95
N SER A 794 -16.24 -40.13 11.59
CA SER A 794 -15.13 -39.26 11.20
C SER A 794 -14.13 -40.02 10.35
N VAL A 795 -13.38 -39.30 9.53
CA VAL A 795 -12.27 -39.91 8.76
C VAL A 795 -10.99 -39.72 9.57
N LYS A 796 -10.35 -40.83 9.94
CA LYS A 796 -9.04 -40.80 10.56
C LYS A 796 -7.98 -40.57 9.49
N LEU A 797 -7.20 -39.51 9.62
CA LEU A 797 -6.06 -39.23 8.73
C LEU A 797 -4.77 -39.47 9.51
N THR A 798 -3.76 -40.08 8.89
CA THR A 798 -2.48 -40.38 9.54
C THR A 798 -1.33 -40.12 8.58
N LEU A 799 -0.50 -39.14 8.94
CA LEU A 799 0.71 -38.76 8.23
C LEU A 799 1.68 -39.95 8.19
N GLN A 800 2.34 -40.16 7.05
CA GLN A 800 3.37 -41.20 6.85
C GLN A 800 4.77 -40.59 6.89
N GLY A 801 5.75 -41.41 7.31
CA GLY A 801 7.14 -40.96 7.46
C GLY A 801 7.41 -40.13 8.72
N GLU A 802 8.69 -39.84 8.95
CA GLU A 802 9.18 -38.93 9.98
C GLU A 802 9.45 -37.57 9.33
N HIS A 803 8.90 -36.50 9.92
CA HIS A 803 9.02 -35.12 9.42
C HIS A 803 9.40 -34.22 10.60
N TYR A 804 10.20 -33.19 10.36
CA TYR A 804 10.71 -32.32 11.43
C TYR A 804 9.59 -31.51 12.09
N ASP A 805 8.69 -30.93 11.29
CA ASP A 805 7.48 -30.24 11.75
C ASP A 805 6.34 -30.47 10.73
N PHE A 806 5.08 -30.41 11.15
CA PHE A 806 3.93 -30.62 10.25
C PHE A 806 2.61 -30.10 10.83
N THR A 807 1.75 -29.62 9.92
CA THR A 807 0.43 -29.06 10.25
C THR A 807 -0.60 -29.51 9.22
N TRP A 808 -1.74 -30.00 9.69
CA TRP A 808 -2.88 -30.35 8.86
C TRP A 808 -3.67 -29.13 8.42
N SER A 809 -4.48 -29.27 7.37
CA SER A 809 -5.31 -28.19 6.83
C SER A 809 -6.34 -27.62 7.83
N ASN A 810 -6.63 -28.34 8.92
CA ASN A 810 -7.49 -27.88 10.02
C ASN A 810 -6.70 -27.25 11.19
N GLY A 811 -5.39 -27.04 11.03
CA GLY A 811 -4.51 -26.41 12.02
C GLY A 811 -3.94 -27.35 13.08
N GLU A 812 -4.33 -28.63 13.10
CA GLU A 812 -3.78 -29.60 14.04
C GLU A 812 -2.35 -30.03 13.67
N THR A 813 -1.51 -30.33 14.66
CA THR A 813 -0.10 -30.74 14.49
C THR A 813 0.18 -32.16 15.02
N THR A 814 -0.87 -32.94 15.29
CA THR A 814 -0.73 -34.35 15.68
C THR A 814 -0.60 -35.25 14.46
N ARG A 815 0.23 -36.29 14.56
CA ARG A 815 0.48 -37.25 13.44
C ARG A 815 -0.80 -37.89 12.91
N THR A 816 -1.83 -37.96 13.75
CA THR A 816 -3.16 -38.44 13.45
C THR A 816 -4.19 -37.37 13.81
N ILE A 817 -5.13 -37.11 12.89
CA ILE A 817 -6.27 -36.21 13.10
C ILE A 817 -7.58 -36.90 12.70
N TRP A 818 -8.70 -36.32 13.13
CA TRP A 818 -10.04 -36.79 12.79
C TRP A 818 -10.81 -35.70 12.05
N ALA A 819 -11.01 -35.89 10.75
CA ALA A 819 -11.84 -35.01 9.95
C ALA A 819 -13.32 -35.20 10.32
N LYS A 820 -13.92 -34.13 10.87
CA LYS A 820 -15.32 -34.09 11.36
C LYS A 820 -16.19 -33.09 10.62
N GLU A 821 -15.58 -32.27 9.77
CA GLU A 821 -16.23 -31.21 9.01
C GLU A 821 -15.97 -31.37 7.52
N SER A 822 -16.89 -30.86 6.70
CA SER A 822 -16.73 -30.84 5.24
C SER A 822 -15.52 -30.00 4.85
N GLY A 823 -14.66 -30.51 3.98
CA GLY A 823 -13.50 -29.76 3.52
C GLY A 823 -12.45 -30.60 2.80
N ALA A 824 -11.47 -29.91 2.22
CA ALA A 824 -10.27 -30.53 1.69
C ALA A 824 -9.25 -30.74 2.83
N TYR A 825 -8.86 -31.98 3.07
CA TYR A 825 -7.86 -32.35 4.06
C TYR A 825 -6.55 -32.74 3.39
N TYR A 826 -5.47 -32.13 3.86
CA TYR A 826 -4.09 -32.37 3.46
C TYR A 826 -3.16 -32.07 4.65
N VAL A 827 -1.92 -32.55 4.57
CA VAL A 827 -0.88 -32.26 5.56
C VAL A 827 0.25 -31.51 4.89
N ASN A 828 0.72 -30.48 5.59
CA ASN A 828 1.91 -29.76 5.24
C ASN A 828 3.05 -30.22 6.16
N VAL A 829 4.24 -30.46 5.63
CA VAL A 829 5.43 -30.84 6.42
C VAL A 829 6.53 -29.82 6.20
N ARG A 830 7.40 -29.67 7.18
CA ARG A 830 8.58 -28.81 7.16
C ARG A 830 9.80 -29.59 7.64
N ASN A 831 10.96 -29.37 7.00
CA ASN A 831 12.25 -29.94 7.38
C ASN A 831 13.04 -28.98 8.32
N ALA A 832 14.22 -29.41 8.77
CA ALA A 832 15.05 -28.64 9.71
C ALA A 832 15.60 -27.34 9.10
N GLU A 833 15.77 -27.30 7.78
CA GLU A 833 16.22 -26.13 7.00
C GLU A 833 15.10 -25.09 6.82
N GLY A 834 13.91 -25.35 7.37
CA GLY A 834 12.76 -24.46 7.30
C GLY A 834 11.96 -24.59 6.01
N CYS A 835 12.23 -25.63 5.23
CA CYS A 835 11.64 -25.92 3.94
C CYS A 835 10.42 -26.80 4.05
N SER A 836 9.40 -26.53 3.25
CA SER A 836 8.13 -27.19 3.46
C SER A 836 7.36 -27.55 2.18
N GLU A 837 6.60 -28.65 2.25
CA GLU A 837 5.88 -29.26 1.13
C GLU A 837 4.51 -29.76 1.59
N ARG A 838 3.58 -29.89 0.65
CA ARG A 838 2.19 -30.28 0.91
C ARG A 838 1.84 -31.60 0.23
N SER A 839 1.08 -32.44 0.93
CA SER A 839 0.53 -33.67 0.37
C SER A 839 -0.50 -33.40 -0.73
N ASP A 840 -0.95 -34.43 -1.45
CA ASP A 840 -2.23 -34.34 -2.13
C ASP A 840 -3.37 -34.15 -1.11
N TYR A 841 -4.55 -33.72 -1.54
CA TYR A 841 -5.70 -33.56 -0.64
C TYR A 841 -6.76 -34.60 -0.90
N ILE A 842 -7.55 -34.91 0.13
CA ILE A 842 -8.80 -35.65 0.02
C ILE A 842 -9.96 -34.73 0.37
N THR A 843 -11.14 -34.98 -0.19
CA THR A 843 -12.35 -34.23 0.16
C THR A 843 -13.19 -35.07 1.12
N VAL A 844 -13.52 -34.49 2.28
CA VAL A 844 -14.47 -35.04 3.24
C VAL A 844 -15.78 -34.27 3.10
N ASN A 845 -16.90 -34.99 3.02
CA ASN A 845 -18.24 -34.44 2.90
C ASN A 845 -19.07 -34.83 4.12
N VAL A 846 -19.42 -33.85 4.94
CA VAL A 846 -20.26 -34.02 6.13
C VAL A 846 -21.65 -33.44 5.84
N THR A 847 -22.65 -34.31 5.79
CA THR A 847 -24.04 -33.91 5.62
C THR A 847 -24.54 -33.35 6.95
N SER A 848 -24.92 -32.06 6.95
CA SER A 848 -25.51 -31.42 8.12
C SER A 848 -26.84 -32.08 8.46
N VAL A 849 -27.05 -32.35 9.74
CA VAL A 849 -28.29 -32.99 10.21
C VAL A 849 -29.15 -31.93 10.91
N PRO A 850 -30.42 -31.75 10.54
CA PRO A 850 -31.30 -30.77 11.18
C PRO A 850 -31.53 -31.11 12.66
N VAL A 851 -31.76 -30.08 13.48
CA VAL A 851 -32.13 -30.26 14.89
C VAL A 851 -33.43 -31.06 14.96
N PHE A 852 -33.38 -32.23 15.61
CA PHE A 852 -34.49 -33.16 15.71
C PHE A 852 -34.99 -33.23 17.15
N GLU A 853 -36.21 -32.76 17.40
CA GLU A 853 -36.79 -32.58 18.73
C GLU A 853 -38.24 -33.09 18.80
N ILE A 854 -38.71 -33.41 20.01
CA ILE A 854 -40.12 -33.77 20.28
C ILE A 854 -40.84 -32.52 20.79
N LYS A 855 -41.98 -32.19 20.17
CA LYS A 855 -42.90 -31.13 20.60
C LYS A 855 -44.24 -31.71 21.06
N HIS A 856 -45.01 -30.95 21.82
CA HIS A 856 -46.32 -31.37 22.32
C HIS A 856 -47.37 -30.25 22.32
N ASN A 857 -48.63 -30.60 22.58
CA ASN A 857 -49.76 -29.66 22.71
C ASN A 857 -50.42 -29.64 24.11
N GLY A 858 -49.92 -30.42 25.07
CA GLY A 858 -50.42 -30.42 26.46
C GLY A 858 -49.95 -29.23 27.29
N ALA A 859 -50.57 -29.03 28.45
CA ALA A 859 -50.25 -27.95 29.38
C ALA A 859 -48.84 -28.12 29.98
N GLY A 860 -48.16 -26.98 30.22
CA GLY A 860 -46.87 -26.95 30.90
C GLY A 860 -45.81 -27.85 30.27
N THR A 861 -45.20 -28.73 31.07
CA THR A 861 -44.11 -29.65 30.70
C THR A 861 -44.61 -30.99 30.14
N GLY A 862 -45.71 -31.00 29.37
CA GLY A 862 -46.27 -32.23 28.80
C GLY A 862 -47.17 -33.02 29.76
N VAL A 863 -48.01 -32.31 30.52
CA VAL A 863 -48.93 -32.94 31.50
C VAL A 863 -50.34 -33.12 30.92
N ILE A 864 -50.93 -34.30 31.13
CA ILE A 864 -52.33 -34.60 30.83
C ILE A 864 -53.19 -34.17 32.04
N CYS A 865 -53.81 -32.98 31.94
CA CYS A 865 -54.71 -32.41 32.97
C CYS A 865 -56.17 -32.81 32.70
N GLY A 866 -56.63 -33.93 33.26
CA GLY A 866 -58.02 -34.39 33.15
C GLY A 866 -58.61 -34.61 31.74
N GLN A 867 -57.83 -34.43 30.67
CA GLN A 867 -58.15 -34.82 29.30
C GLN A 867 -57.80 -36.31 29.06
N SER A 868 -58.32 -36.90 27.98
CA SER A 868 -58.06 -38.29 27.62
C SER A 868 -56.71 -38.53 26.91
N GLU A 869 -56.08 -37.52 26.29
CA GLU A 869 -54.83 -37.68 25.49
C GLU A 869 -54.02 -36.37 25.29
N ILE A 870 -52.71 -36.49 24.98
CA ILE A 870 -51.80 -35.42 24.52
C ILE A 870 -51.11 -35.85 23.21
N SER A 871 -50.93 -34.93 22.28
CA SER A 871 -50.19 -35.18 21.04
C SER A 871 -48.71 -34.89 21.19
N LEU A 872 -47.84 -35.85 20.85
CA LEU A 872 -46.41 -35.65 20.63
C LEU A 872 -46.12 -35.63 19.12
N TYR A 873 -45.32 -34.68 18.65
CA TYR A 873 -44.92 -34.60 17.25
C TYR A 873 -43.43 -34.28 17.09
N ALA A 874 -42.78 -35.02 16.21
CA ALA A 874 -41.41 -34.80 15.78
C ALA A 874 -41.40 -33.87 14.54
N ASN A 875 -40.22 -33.38 14.14
CA ASN A 875 -40.08 -32.59 12.91
C ASN A 875 -40.69 -33.33 11.71
N PHE A 876 -41.55 -32.67 10.93
CA PHE A 876 -42.20 -33.24 9.74
C PHE A 876 -41.26 -33.32 8.53
N GLY A 877 -41.49 -34.28 7.63
CA GLY A 877 -40.79 -34.39 6.34
C GLY A 877 -39.59 -35.35 6.28
N LEU A 878 -39.40 -36.21 7.28
CA LEU A 878 -38.35 -37.24 7.30
C LEU A 878 -38.89 -38.58 6.73
N LYS A 879 -37.99 -39.47 6.29
CA LYS A 879 -38.34 -40.70 5.57
C LYS A 879 -39.02 -41.75 6.48
N ASP A 880 -38.45 -42.02 7.66
CA ASP A 880 -38.81 -43.21 8.45
C ASP A 880 -38.88 -42.94 9.97
N TYR A 881 -40.03 -42.54 10.53
CA TYR A 881 -40.16 -42.36 11.98
C TYR A 881 -40.34 -43.69 12.70
N LYS A 882 -39.80 -43.80 13.92
CA LYS A 882 -40.03 -44.91 14.84
C LYS A 882 -40.03 -44.41 16.28
N TRP A 883 -41.22 -44.33 16.86
CA TRP A 883 -41.41 -43.93 18.26
C TRP A 883 -41.15 -45.10 19.22
N SER A 884 -40.88 -44.79 20.49
CA SER A 884 -40.78 -45.77 21.59
C SER A 884 -42.06 -46.59 21.77
N THR A 885 -43.21 -46.06 21.31
CA THR A 885 -44.50 -46.75 21.26
C THR A 885 -44.63 -47.75 20.10
N GLY A 886 -43.67 -47.76 19.17
CA GLY A 886 -43.72 -48.55 17.94
C GLY A 886 -44.44 -47.86 16.76
N ALA A 887 -45.01 -46.68 16.96
CA ALA A 887 -45.65 -45.92 15.89
C ALA A 887 -44.63 -45.36 14.88
N THR A 888 -45.06 -45.19 13.63
CA THR A 888 -44.19 -44.78 12.50
C THR A 888 -44.57 -43.45 11.85
N SER A 889 -45.54 -42.74 12.40
CA SER A 889 -45.94 -41.39 11.95
C SER A 889 -45.11 -40.30 12.63
N ALA A 890 -45.01 -39.12 12.01
CA ALA A 890 -44.35 -37.95 12.62
C ALA A 890 -45.07 -37.42 13.88
N LYS A 891 -46.32 -37.84 14.10
CA LYS A 891 -47.17 -37.47 15.23
C LYS A 891 -47.74 -38.73 15.89
N ILE A 892 -47.78 -38.77 17.21
CA ILE A 892 -48.47 -39.79 18.01
C ILE A 892 -49.39 -39.11 19.04
N GLU A 893 -50.48 -39.79 19.39
CA GLU A 893 -51.32 -39.44 20.55
C GLU A 893 -50.93 -40.37 21.69
N VAL A 894 -50.73 -39.83 22.88
CA VAL A 894 -50.36 -40.61 24.07
C VAL A 894 -51.31 -40.30 25.22
N THR A 895 -51.73 -41.35 25.91
CA THR A 895 -52.74 -41.31 26.98
C THR A 895 -52.18 -41.73 28.34
N GLU A 896 -50.95 -42.25 28.35
CA GLU A 896 -50.26 -42.76 29.52
C GLU A 896 -49.06 -41.88 29.88
N ALA A 897 -48.72 -41.84 31.17
CA ALA A 897 -47.50 -41.20 31.62
C ALA A 897 -46.29 -42.10 31.33
N GLY A 898 -45.18 -41.53 30.90
CA GLY A 898 -43.98 -42.29 30.53
C GLY A 898 -42.95 -41.49 29.74
N GLU A 899 -41.85 -42.15 29.40
CA GLU A 899 -40.79 -41.60 28.55
C GLU A 899 -41.02 -41.96 27.07
N TYR A 900 -40.99 -40.94 26.21
CA TYR A 900 -41.18 -41.08 24.78
C TYR A 900 -39.96 -40.60 24.02
N TRP A 901 -39.45 -41.42 23.10
CA TRP A 901 -38.38 -41.02 22.17
C TRP A 901 -38.74 -41.45 20.75
N VAL A 902 -38.13 -40.82 19.76
CA VAL A 902 -38.35 -41.13 18.35
C VAL A 902 -37.02 -41.15 17.61
N THR A 903 -36.84 -42.13 16.75
CA THR A 903 -35.76 -42.14 15.75
C THR A 903 -36.35 -41.87 14.38
N ALA A 904 -35.62 -41.17 13.51
CA ALA A 904 -36.00 -40.99 12.11
C ALA A 904 -34.79 -40.98 11.17
N VAL A 905 -35.05 -40.94 9.86
CA VAL A 905 -34.01 -40.84 8.81
C VAL A 905 -34.29 -39.60 7.95
N THR A 906 -33.30 -38.72 7.75
CA THR A 906 -33.46 -37.52 6.90
C THR A 906 -33.63 -37.88 5.42
N GLN A 907 -33.95 -36.90 4.59
CA GLN A 907 -34.05 -37.11 3.13
C GLN A 907 -32.71 -37.52 2.50
N GLU A 908 -31.61 -37.19 3.16
CA GLU A 908 -30.22 -37.51 2.80
C GLU A 908 -29.70 -38.77 3.50
N ASP A 909 -30.60 -39.62 4.02
CA ASP A 909 -30.32 -40.91 4.66
C ASP A 909 -29.52 -40.82 5.98
N CYS A 910 -29.56 -39.68 6.68
CA CYS A 910 -28.94 -39.53 7.99
C CYS A 910 -29.86 -39.94 9.14
N PRO A 911 -29.44 -40.83 10.06
CA PRO A 911 -30.25 -41.22 11.21
C PRO A 911 -30.25 -40.13 12.30
N VAL A 912 -31.43 -39.82 12.83
CA VAL A 912 -31.66 -38.84 13.92
C VAL A 912 -32.43 -39.46 15.07
N LYS A 913 -32.23 -38.95 16.30
CA LYS A 913 -32.97 -39.36 17.49
C LYS A 913 -33.34 -38.15 18.36
N ALA A 914 -34.59 -38.12 18.82
CA ALA A 914 -35.10 -37.12 19.75
C ALA A 914 -35.70 -37.81 20.99
N GLY A 915 -35.55 -37.18 22.17
CA GLY A 915 -36.01 -37.70 23.46
C GLY A 915 -34.91 -38.37 24.31
N PRO A 916 -35.24 -38.82 25.54
CA PRO A 916 -36.58 -39.00 26.06
C PRO A 916 -37.32 -37.69 26.37
N PHE A 917 -38.61 -37.64 26.06
CA PHE A 917 -39.57 -36.63 26.44
C PHE A 917 -40.55 -37.25 27.46
N ILE A 918 -40.74 -36.60 28.62
CA ILE A 918 -41.51 -37.15 29.73
C ILE A 918 -42.95 -36.63 29.65
N VAL A 919 -43.93 -37.54 29.63
CA VAL A 919 -45.36 -37.20 29.78
C VAL A 919 -45.82 -37.60 31.18
N ALA A 920 -46.54 -36.71 31.86
CA ALA A 920 -47.09 -36.94 33.21
C ALA A 920 -48.61 -36.76 33.23
N LYS A 921 -49.28 -37.25 34.28
CA LYS A 921 -50.75 -37.12 34.47
C LYS A 921 -51.05 -36.47 35.80
N ALA A 922 -51.97 -35.50 35.81
CA ALA A 922 -52.39 -34.80 37.01
C ALA A 922 -53.91 -34.57 37.02
N GLU A 923 -54.50 -34.59 38.23
CA GLU A 923 -55.92 -34.30 38.43
C GLU A 923 -56.19 -32.78 38.46
N PHE A 924 -57.44 -32.39 38.21
CA PHE A 924 -57.84 -30.98 38.41
C PHE A 924 -57.77 -30.62 39.89
N PRO A 925 -57.36 -29.38 40.25
CA PRO A 925 -57.43 -28.92 41.63
C PRO A 925 -58.88 -28.94 42.15
N GLU A 926 -59.05 -29.10 43.46
CA GLU A 926 -60.35 -28.99 44.10
C GLU A 926 -61.02 -27.65 43.75
N LYS A 927 -62.35 -27.67 43.62
CA LYS A 927 -63.09 -26.50 43.18
C LYS A 927 -63.00 -25.39 44.24
N PRO A 928 -62.47 -24.21 43.91
CA PRO A 928 -62.29 -23.14 44.89
C PRO A 928 -63.64 -22.50 45.25
N TYR A 929 -63.73 -21.86 46.42
CA TYR A 929 -64.86 -21.01 46.80
C TYR A 929 -64.40 -19.65 47.31
N ILE A 930 -65.27 -18.64 47.21
CA ILE A 930 -64.97 -17.24 47.58
C ILE A 930 -65.65 -16.93 48.92
N PHE A 931 -64.92 -16.32 49.85
CA PHE A 931 -65.43 -15.87 51.15
C PHE A 931 -64.89 -14.48 51.51
N PHE A 932 -65.57 -13.79 52.43
CA PHE A 932 -65.18 -12.46 52.89
C PHE A 932 -64.17 -12.52 54.03
N ASP A 933 -63.17 -11.64 54.00
CA ASP A 933 -62.25 -11.36 55.09
C ASP A 933 -62.00 -9.85 55.16
N GLN A 934 -62.66 -9.17 56.10
CA GLN A 934 -62.69 -7.71 56.22
C GLN A 934 -63.11 -7.04 54.89
N ASN A 935 -62.23 -6.25 54.28
CA ASN A 935 -62.48 -5.55 53.01
C ASN A 935 -62.05 -6.38 51.77
N TYR A 936 -61.68 -7.66 51.92
CA TYR A 936 -61.20 -8.51 50.84
C TYR A 936 -62.14 -9.69 50.56
N LEU A 937 -62.19 -10.08 49.28
CA LEU A 937 -62.66 -11.39 48.85
C LEU A 937 -61.47 -12.35 48.80
N LYS A 938 -61.53 -13.47 49.52
CA LYS A 938 -60.51 -14.51 49.55
C LYS A 938 -61.00 -15.81 48.93
N SER A 939 -60.08 -16.56 48.31
CA SER A 939 -60.28 -17.92 47.83
C SER A 939 -59.68 -18.95 48.79
N THR A 940 -60.01 -20.22 48.59
CA THR A 940 -59.28 -21.36 49.16
C THR A 940 -57.84 -21.40 48.68
N GLU A 941 -56.93 -22.00 49.45
CA GLU A 941 -55.51 -22.09 49.07
C GLU A 941 -55.29 -22.94 47.81
N ALA A 942 -54.42 -22.43 46.93
CA ALA A 942 -53.96 -23.03 45.68
C ALA A 942 -52.58 -22.45 45.30
N VAL A 943 -51.94 -23.04 44.28
CA VAL A 943 -50.58 -22.65 43.85
C VAL A 943 -50.58 -21.28 43.18
N SER A 944 -51.58 -20.98 42.37
CA SER A 944 -51.77 -19.65 41.78
C SER A 944 -53.24 -19.37 41.46
N TYR A 945 -53.57 -18.09 41.24
CA TYR A 945 -54.94 -17.59 41.14
C TYR A 945 -55.15 -16.72 39.90
N LYS A 946 -56.41 -16.63 39.45
CA LYS A 946 -56.90 -15.61 38.52
C LYS A 946 -58.31 -15.20 38.91
N TRP A 947 -58.54 -13.92 39.15
CA TRP A 947 -59.87 -13.42 39.50
C TRP A 947 -60.59 -12.78 38.32
N TYR A 948 -61.91 -12.86 38.36
CA TYR A 948 -62.83 -12.34 37.35
C TYR A 948 -63.92 -11.51 38.03
N PHE A 949 -64.23 -10.35 37.44
CA PHE A 949 -65.37 -9.51 37.79
C PHE A 949 -66.32 -9.42 36.60
N ASN A 950 -67.59 -9.82 36.80
CA ASN A 950 -68.59 -9.95 35.74
C ASN A 950 -68.05 -10.71 34.50
N ASP A 951 -67.38 -11.83 34.75
CA ASP A 951 -66.75 -12.71 33.76
C ASP A 951 -65.56 -12.10 32.97
N VAL A 952 -65.10 -10.90 33.33
CA VAL A 952 -63.90 -10.26 32.78
C VAL A 952 -62.71 -10.45 33.72
N PHE A 953 -61.56 -10.87 33.18
CA PHE A 953 -60.34 -11.06 33.95
C PHE A 953 -59.85 -9.75 34.58
N ILE A 954 -59.48 -9.81 35.86
CA ILE A 954 -58.89 -8.69 36.59
C ILE A 954 -57.36 -8.79 36.46
N GLU A 955 -56.72 -7.83 35.78
CA GLU A 955 -55.26 -7.81 35.68
C GLU A 955 -54.60 -7.67 37.07
N ASN A 956 -53.45 -8.33 37.26
CA ASN A 956 -52.70 -8.37 38.53
C ASN A 956 -53.48 -8.94 39.72
N SER A 957 -54.34 -9.94 39.47
CA SER A 957 -55.10 -10.67 40.48
C SER A 957 -54.58 -12.10 40.68
N ASP A 958 -53.26 -12.28 40.76
CA ASP A 958 -52.60 -13.58 40.94
C ASP A 958 -52.47 -14.03 42.41
N THR A 959 -53.16 -13.33 43.32
CA THR A 959 -53.15 -13.55 44.76
C THR A 959 -54.41 -14.27 45.27
N ILE A 960 -54.30 -14.90 46.45
CA ILE A 960 -55.43 -15.58 47.13
C ILE A 960 -56.56 -14.63 47.53
N ALA A 961 -56.32 -13.32 47.56
CA ALA A 961 -57.26 -12.29 47.98
C ALA A 961 -57.30 -11.12 46.99
N ILE A 962 -58.48 -10.52 46.81
CA ILE A 962 -58.66 -9.24 46.09
C ILE A 962 -59.48 -8.26 46.95
N GLU A 963 -59.18 -6.97 46.85
CA GLU A 963 -59.91 -5.95 47.61
C GLU A 963 -61.30 -5.72 47.00
N LEU A 964 -62.32 -5.66 47.85
CA LEU A 964 -63.68 -5.42 47.42
C LEU A 964 -63.90 -3.93 47.12
N THR A 965 -63.72 -3.55 45.86
CA THR A 965 -63.82 -2.15 45.41
C THR A 965 -65.10 -1.85 44.61
N LYS A 966 -65.78 -2.88 44.08
CA LYS A 966 -66.97 -2.76 43.22
C LYS A 966 -68.01 -3.82 43.55
N ILE A 967 -69.27 -3.47 43.31
CA ILE A 967 -70.44 -4.32 43.51
C ILE A 967 -70.72 -5.09 42.22
N GLY A 968 -70.94 -6.40 42.30
CA GLY A 968 -71.17 -7.26 41.14
C GLY A 968 -70.77 -8.72 41.38
N LYS A 969 -70.62 -9.48 40.30
CA LYS A 969 -70.32 -10.93 40.31
C LYS A 969 -68.80 -11.16 40.33
N TYR A 970 -68.31 -11.96 41.27
CA TYR A 970 -66.89 -12.37 41.33
C TYR A 970 -66.72 -13.89 41.19
N VAL A 971 -65.69 -14.31 40.45
CA VAL A 971 -65.26 -15.72 40.25
C VAL A 971 -63.74 -15.80 40.37
N VAL A 972 -63.20 -16.88 40.94
CA VAL A 972 -61.76 -17.15 40.99
C VAL A 972 -61.43 -18.48 40.34
N GLU A 973 -60.38 -18.51 39.52
CA GLU A 973 -59.77 -19.71 38.95
C GLU A 973 -58.46 -19.99 39.68
N THR A 974 -58.26 -21.26 40.07
CA THR A 974 -57.08 -21.70 40.81
C THR A 974 -56.33 -22.79 40.04
N PHE A 975 -55.02 -22.87 40.25
CA PHE A 975 -54.12 -23.82 39.58
C PHE A 975 -53.36 -24.67 40.61
N ASN A 976 -53.05 -25.92 40.26
CA ASN A 976 -52.13 -26.78 41.03
C ASN A 976 -50.67 -26.66 40.53
N GLU A 977 -49.74 -27.37 41.18
CA GLU A 977 -48.31 -27.37 40.86
C GLU A 977 -47.97 -27.92 39.45
N TYR A 978 -48.91 -28.63 38.82
CA TYR A 978 -48.78 -29.20 37.47
C TYR A 978 -49.45 -28.33 36.38
N GLY A 979 -50.02 -27.18 36.76
CA GLY A 979 -50.67 -26.23 35.84
C GLY A 979 -52.11 -26.58 35.45
N CYS A 980 -52.76 -27.56 36.10
CA CYS A 980 -54.18 -27.86 35.89
C CYS A 980 -55.06 -26.88 36.69
N SER A 981 -56.23 -26.46 36.16
CA SER A 981 -57.07 -25.41 36.76
C SER A 981 -58.52 -25.78 37.06
N SER A 982 -59.14 -25.09 38.03
CA SER A 982 -60.56 -25.20 38.39
C SER A 982 -61.15 -23.84 38.83
N LYS A 983 -62.42 -23.57 38.52
CA LYS A 983 -63.11 -22.28 38.78
C LYS A 983 -64.14 -22.35 39.89
N SER A 984 -64.27 -21.28 40.67
CA SER A 984 -65.26 -21.16 41.74
C SER A 984 -66.68 -20.99 41.22
N GLU A 985 -67.65 -21.24 42.09
CA GLU A 985 -68.99 -20.66 41.93
C GLU A 985 -68.94 -19.13 42.05
N ALA A 986 -69.94 -18.45 41.52
CA ALA A 986 -69.98 -16.99 41.48
C ALA A 986 -70.57 -16.37 42.77
N LEU A 987 -69.88 -15.38 43.34
CA LEU A 987 -70.34 -14.62 44.51
C LEU A 987 -70.90 -13.25 44.09
N LEU A 988 -72.08 -12.87 44.58
CA LEU A 988 -72.79 -11.62 44.23
C LEU A 988 -72.93 -10.69 45.44
N ILE A 989 -72.69 -9.39 45.24
CA ILE A 989 -72.71 -8.35 46.30
C ILE A 989 -73.67 -7.24 45.85
N GLU A 990 -74.48 -6.66 46.75
CA GLU A 990 -75.53 -5.67 46.42
C GLU A 990 -75.68 -4.54 47.49
N THR A 991 -76.42 -3.46 47.16
CA THR A 991 -76.89 -2.40 48.10
C THR A 991 -78.41 -2.35 48.17
N SER A 992 -79.00 -2.17 49.35
CA SER A 992 -80.45 -1.88 49.49
C SER A 992 -80.69 -0.38 49.70
N VAL A 993 -81.40 0.25 48.76
CA VAL A 993 -81.72 1.69 48.75
C VAL A 993 -83.22 1.90 48.57
N TYR A 994 -83.81 2.74 49.41
CA TYR A 994 -85.10 3.38 49.14
C TYR A 994 -84.85 4.81 48.71
N ASP A 995 -85.40 5.26 47.59
CA ASP A 995 -85.32 6.63 47.10
C ASP A 995 -86.67 7.03 46.49
N ASP A 996 -87.12 8.26 46.74
CA ASP A 996 -88.34 8.80 46.15
C ASP A 996 -88.05 10.01 45.24
N VAL A 997 -89.03 10.36 44.41
CA VAL A 997 -88.90 11.44 43.41
C VAL A 997 -88.60 12.83 44.00
N ASN A 998 -88.69 13.02 45.31
CA ASN A 998 -88.39 14.28 46.00
C ASN A 998 -86.99 14.28 46.65
N GLY A 999 -86.15 13.26 46.38
CA GLY A 999 -84.77 13.17 46.89
C GLY A 999 -84.67 12.65 48.33
N GLN A 1000 -85.72 12.01 48.85
CA GLN A 1000 -85.71 11.41 50.16
C GLN A 1000 -85.25 9.95 50.10
N TYR A 1001 -84.06 9.64 50.61
CA TYR A 1001 -83.50 8.30 50.53
C TYR A 1001 -83.00 7.71 51.86
N ILE A 1002 -82.99 6.38 51.89
CA ILE A 1002 -82.37 5.54 52.92
C ILE A 1002 -81.47 4.54 52.21
N GLN A 1003 -80.19 4.55 52.55
CA GLN A 1003 -79.19 3.64 51.97
C GLN A 1003 -78.58 2.78 53.07
N ILE A 1004 -78.58 1.46 52.89
CA ILE A 1004 -78.06 0.48 53.86
C ILE A 1004 -76.90 -0.28 53.20
N ILE A 1005 -75.69 -0.15 53.75
CA ILE A 1005 -74.47 -0.71 53.17
C ILE A 1005 -73.53 -1.25 54.27
N PRO A 1006 -72.96 -2.46 54.10
CA PRO A 1006 -73.30 -3.47 53.09
C PRO A 1006 -74.60 -4.22 53.47
N ASN A 1007 -75.29 -4.79 52.48
CA ASN A 1007 -76.43 -5.68 52.73
C ASN A 1007 -76.31 -6.96 51.87
N PRO A 1008 -75.96 -8.13 52.45
CA PRO A 1008 -75.91 -8.43 53.88
C PRO A 1008 -74.79 -7.73 54.66
N ALA A 1009 -75.05 -7.39 55.93
CA ALA A 1009 -74.08 -6.81 56.86
C ALA A 1009 -73.38 -7.90 57.70
N ARG A 1010 -72.07 -7.75 57.93
CA ARG A 1010 -71.29 -8.50 58.93
C ARG A 1010 -70.57 -7.52 59.85
N ASP A 1011 -70.76 -7.67 61.16
CA ASP A 1011 -70.25 -6.85 62.26
C ASP A 1011 -70.72 -5.40 62.34
N PHE A 1012 -70.78 -4.68 61.22
CA PHE A 1012 -71.32 -3.33 61.15
C PHE A 1012 -72.16 -3.11 59.88
N VAL A 1013 -73.16 -2.25 59.99
CA VAL A 1013 -73.88 -1.68 58.84
C VAL A 1013 -73.95 -0.18 58.97
N ASN A 1014 -73.81 0.52 57.85
CA ASN A 1014 -74.06 1.95 57.77
C ASN A 1014 -75.44 2.19 57.16
N ILE A 1015 -76.25 2.97 57.85
CA ILE A 1015 -77.54 3.46 57.37
C ILE A 1015 -77.43 4.97 57.17
N ILE A 1016 -77.57 5.39 55.92
CA ILE A 1016 -77.42 6.77 55.47
C ILE A 1016 -78.81 7.30 55.12
N LEU A 1017 -79.20 8.40 55.75
CA LEU A 1017 -80.48 9.08 55.55
C LEU A 1017 -80.25 10.40 54.83
N SER A 1018 -81.12 10.75 53.88
CA SER A 1018 -81.03 12.06 53.25
C SER A 1018 -81.56 13.17 54.18
N PRO A 1019 -80.99 14.39 54.13
CA PRO A 1019 -81.45 15.53 54.94
C PRO A 1019 -82.93 15.86 54.75
N GLU A 1020 -83.42 15.69 53.52
CA GLU A 1020 -84.78 16.05 53.11
C GLU A 1020 -85.84 15.19 53.78
N LEU A 1021 -85.46 14.00 54.29
CA LEU A 1021 -86.37 13.07 54.95
C LEU A 1021 -86.88 13.59 56.30
N ASN A 1022 -86.14 14.49 56.97
CA ASN A 1022 -86.46 15.00 58.31
C ASN A 1022 -86.88 13.87 59.27
N ALA A 1023 -86.05 12.81 59.32
CA ALA A 1023 -86.30 11.64 60.15
C ALA A 1023 -86.34 12.03 61.63
N LYS A 1024 -87.40 11.61 62.34
CA LYS A 1024 -87.53 11.77 63.78
C LYS A 1024 -86.96 10.60 64.56
N GLU A 1025 -87.05 9.40 63.98
CA GLU A 1025 -86.55 8.17 64.60
C GLU A 1025 -86.23 7.10 63.56
N LEU A 1026 -85.24 6.26 63.91
CA LEU A 1026 -84.88 5.04 63.21
C LEU A 1026 -84.99 3.87 64.19
N ILE A 1027 -85.72 2.83 63.79
CA ILE A 1027 -85.97 1.65 64.60
C ILE A 1027 -85.63 0.40 63.80
N ILE A 1028 -84.93 -0.54 64.40
CA ILE A 1028 -84.66 -1.86 63.83
C ILE A 1028 -85.49 -2.90 64.56
N TYR A 1029 -86.26 -3.68 63.79
CA TYR A 1029 -87.03 -4.82 64.25
C TYR A 1029 -86.42 -6.13 63.77
N ASP A 1030 -86.54 -7.17 64.58
CA ASP A 1030 -86.28 -8.55 64.12
C ASP A 1030 -87.39 -9.05 63.17
N ALA A 1031 -87.17 -10.22 62.56
CA ALA A 1031 -88.11 -10.84 61.64
C ALA A 1031 -89.53 -11.04 62.21
N ILE A 1032 -89.69 -11.11 63.54
CA ILE A 1032 -90.98 -11.32 64.20
C ILE A 1032 -91.60 -10.02 64.75
N GLY A 1033 -90.99 -8.86 64.45
CA GLY A 1033 -91.53 -7.54 64.77
C GLY A 1033 -91.20 -7.03 66.17
N ARG A 1034 -90.25 -7.64 66.88
CA ARG A 1034 -89.74 -7.11 68.15
C ARG A 1034 -88.71 -6.03 67.88
N GLU A 1035 -88.80 -4.93 68.60
CA GLU A 1035 -87.84 -3.83 68.53
C GLU A 1035 -86.50 -4.25 69.14
N ILE A 1036 -85.42 -4.06 68.36
CA ILE A 1036 -84.06 -4.46 68.70
C ILE A 1036 -83.18 -3.24 68.99
N LEU A 1037 -83.43 -2.13 68.30
CA LEU A 1037 -82.71 -0.88 68.48
C LEU A 1037 -83.60 0.28 68.06
N ARG A 1038 -83.62 1.35 68.86
CA ARG A 1038 -84.25 2.63 68.51
C ARG A 1038 -83.24 3.76 68.69
N ILE A 1039 -83.22 4.65 67.72
CA ILE A 1039 -82.38 5.84 67.70
C ILE A 1039 -83.32 7.03 67.47
N GLU A 1040 -83.44 7.92 68.45
CA GLU A 1040 -84.11 9.22 68.26
C GLU A 1040 -83.22 10.05 67.34
N SER A 1041 -83.66 10.24 66.11
CA SER A 1041 -82.85 10.89 65.08
C SER A 1041 -82.97 12.39 65.28
N GLY A 1042 -81.92 13.01 65.83
CA GLY A 1042 -81.70 14.45 65.70
C GLY A 1042 -81.25 14.81 64.27
N ASN A 1043 -80.46 15.87 64.11
CA ASN A 1043 -79.89 16.28 62.80
C ASN A 1043 -78.82 15.31 62.23
N GLU A 1044 -78.68 14.08 62.75
CA GLU A 1044 -77.62 13.15 62.37
C GLU A 1044 -78.08 12.20 61.25
N LEU A 1045 -77.37 12.24 60.11
CA LEU A 1045 -77.79 11.60 58.86
C LEU A 1045 -77.13 10.23 58.62
N ASN A 1046 -76.03 9.92 59.29
CA ASN A 1046 -75.28 8.68 59.12
C ASN A 1046 -75.27 7.89 60.42
N HIS A 1047 -75.85 6.69 60.38
CA HIS A 1047 -75.95 5.79 61.54
C HIS A 1047 -75.13 4.54 61.29
N SER A 1048 -74.00 4.41 61.99
CA SER A 1048 -73.20 3.19 61.97
C SER A 1048 -73.61 2.27 63.11
N ILE A 1049 -74.09 1.08 62.78
CA ILE A 1049 -74.68 0.14 63.74
C ILE A 1049 -73.84 -1.12 63.77
N ASN A 1050 -73.32 -1.46 64.96
CA ASN A 1050 -72.67 -2.75 65.18
C ASN A 1050 -73.73 -3.86 65.14
N THR A 1051 -73.72 -4.63 64.07
CA THR A 1051 -74.59 -5.78 63.84
C THR A 1051 -74.00 -7.09 64.38
N GLY A 1052 -72.71 -7.13 64.73
CA GLY A 1052 -71.97 -8.34 65.15
C GLY A 1052 -72.55 -9.06 66.37
N LYS A 1053 -73.26 -8.32 67.23
CA LYS A 1053 -73.94 -8.87 68.41
C LYS A 1053 -75.34 -9.44 68.14
N TYR A 1054 -75.88 -9.28 66.93
CA TYR A 1054 -77.21 -9.77 66.58
C TYR A 1054 -77.12 -11.07 65.74
N PRO A 1055 -78.02 -12.04 65.94
CA PRO A 1055 -78.00 -13.29 65.19
C PRO A 1055 -78.20 -13.10 63.69
N ASN A 1056 -77.68 -14.04 62.90
CA ASN A 1056 -77.90 -14.06 61.45
C ASN A 1056 -79.38 -14.17 61.13
N GLY A 1057 -79.87 -13.31 60.25
CA GLY A 1057 -81.28 -13.26 59.92
C GLY A 1057 -81.68 -12.00 59.17
N VAL A 1058 -82.96 -11.94 58.84
CA VAL A 1058 -83.58 -10.78 58.19
C VAL A 1058 -84.18 -9.86 59.25
N TYR A 1059 -83.83 -8.59 59.16
CA TYR A 1059 -84.27 -7.50 60.02
C TYR A 1059 -84.98 -6.44 59.19
N LYS A 1060 -85.82 -5.65 59.86
CA LYS A 1060 -86.55 -4.55 59.23
C LYS A 1060 -86.12 -3.24 59.88
N ILE A 1061 -85.58 -2.33 59.09
CA ILE A 1061 -85.33 -0.95 59.49
C ILE A 1061 -86.57 -0.14 59.15
N VAL A 1062 -87.08 0.60 60.12
CA VAL A 1062 -88.22 1.51 59.99
C VAL A 1062 -87.75 2.91 60.37
N VAL A 1063 -87.93 3.87 59.47
CA VAL A 1063 -87.61 5.28 59.70
C VAL A 1063 -88.89 6.10 59.61
N SER A 1064 -89.16 6.92 60.64
CA SER A 1064 -90.37 7.73 60.75
C SER A 1064 -90.04 9.22 60.56
N SER A 1065 -90.79 9.93 59.70
CA SER A 1065 -90.81 11.39 59.59
C SER A 1065 -92.14 11.96 60.13
N SER A 1066 -92.32 13.29 60.08
CA SER A 1066 -93.59 13.94 60.49
C SER A 1066 -94.82 13.51 59.68
N ASP A 1067 -94.63 12.98 58.48
CA ASP A 1067 -95.67 12.76 57.48
C ASP A 1067 -95.67 11.34 56.86
N LYS A 1068 -94.63 10.51 57.07
CA LYS A 1068 -94.59 9.12 56.59
C LYS A 1068 -93.65 8.19 57.38
N GLN A 1069 -93.78 6.88 57.13
CA GLN A 1069 -92.86 5.83 57.60
C GLN A 1069 -92.30 5.03 56.41
N ILE A 1070 -90.99 4.80 56.40
CA ILE A 1070 -90.30 4.02 55.37
C ILE A 1070 -89.73 2.76 56.02
N VAL A 1071 -89.95 1.60 55.38
CA VAL A 1071 -89.45 0.30 55.85
C VAL A 1071 -88.47 -0.26 54.83
N GLN A 1072 -87.29 -0.70 55.27
CA GLN A 1072 -86.26 -1.35 54.46
C GLN A 1072 -85.74 -2.62 55.11
N GLN A 1073 -85.31 -3.57 54.28
CA GLN A 1073 -84.78 -4.86 54.74
C GLN A 1073 -83.28 -4.77 54.99
N LEU A 1074 -82.85 -5.26 56.15
CA LEU A 1074 -81.45 -5.49 56.49
C LEU A 1074 -81.23 -6.99 56.66
N ILE A 1075 -80.24 -7.57 55.98
CA ILE A 1075 -79.82 -8.95 56.21
C ILE A 1075 -78.56 -8.87 57.06
N ILE A 1076 -78.58 -9.44 58.27
CA ILE A 1076 -77.38 -9.63 59.08
C ILE A 1076 -76.90 -11.05 58.83
N ALA A 1077 -75.64 -11.22 58.48
CA ALA A 1077 -75.07 -12.50 58.10
C ALA A 1077 -73.70 -12.71 58.74
N ASN A 1078 -73.48 -12.34 60.01
CA ASN A 1078 -72.23 -12.47 60.78
C ASN A 1078 -71.57 -13.86 60.69
#